data_AF-A0A370TTZ7-F1
#
_entry.id   AF-A0A370TTZ7-F1
#
_cell.length_a   1.000
_cell.length_b   1.000
_cell.length_c   1.000
_cell.angle_alpha   90.00
_cell.angle_beta   90.00
_cell.angle_gamma   90.00
#
_symmetry.space_group_name_H-M   'P 1'
#
loop_
_entity.id
_entity.type
_entity.pdbx_description
1 polymer ?
#
loop_
_entity_poly.entity_id
_entity_poly.type
_entity_poly.pdbx_seq_one_letter_code
_entity_poly.pdbx_strand_id
1 'polypeptide(L)'
;MADVKTVHVPHLGGTDAGYQMPYPYDPSKPTLILVNSFTTSSELYQGQYGNKALTDKMNLLAIELLGHGKTRTKSEQFTYWDTAIMNLQVMEALGIKKAFVLGTSQGGWITARMALLAPDRIEGIIPLGTSMDRESERTRKLGCWDGVAACAGPIKTWTSNQATPDFQPDLEYCNFLIDIGFGKNCGQEVRDFWVKTIQANYKGDDGRRRARVAAINLAERDGLHGRLFDVRCPVLWLHGTADAVYSVANAEEEIKMFVNSKSAELRTVPDGAHFLSASHPKEVDGALIDSCPAPTASTLGSHILQRLSSCSTRTATTLYEVQLPISHHADNNQQPTAAKISLYLTYESLHSAPRFHKHHDHDHASNGDVANSHGTPKPNRFTMSSHHEKKPRPLHHRPAAGPPAASSKSPIAAPPRAALSGPARAKSDHAGEEKGSLKSSNDAPNGPSPSGVSVMENSPSTASASSAATAAMGSSKFSPSRSADDKKKISELEAELTTMTSEFSSELETLSYKLSNAHESSLFWQQKHSSLNQTFLKTDTDLRLLRAELSSLKQTQEDRDKDIAAQMRGLMLDRDAWRDAYNEAMKEVRAREEVVGVLRGQVRGLKSWVSASSRGGEEQVSDEVVAERWTRLGNGLQNWVIIHFRRVRIDVDKADDDTKEQLLRLVPTYKSFAATSKIHFIQSLVSRILVESIFQVYFVGISQEHAGELEKVEKYLGRFGPEESINQWRSTTLTILRKEAPLKLQAATAPIVDSAVDQISNIMIAISDMQPSETRDQSLISLIHSSVELSRLLRAQKAAFTVTMPVIEDHQETMFDPDSMEDIGGEDEDTLSEREICCVTFPGIIKAGDENGERGHLKNVVAKTRVLCAPD
;
A
#
# COMPACT_ATOMS: atom_id res chain seq x y z
N MET A 1 23.39 -18.45 -31.15
CA MET A 1 23.29 -18.78 -29.71
C MET A 1 22.39 -19.99 -29.53
N ALA A 2 22.10 -20.43 -28.30
CA ALA A 2 21.10 -21.48 -28.07
C ALA A 2 19.68 -20.94 -28.29
N ASP A 3 18.85 -21.67 -29.04
CA ASP A 3 17.44 -21.29 -29.23
C ASP A 3 16.67 -21.27 -27.92
N VAL A 4 15.78 -20.28 -27.75
CA VAL A 4 14.80 -20.24 -26.66
C VAL A 4 13.89 -21.46 -26.76
N LYS A 5 13.84 -22.27 -25.69
CA LYS A 5 13.02 -23.48 -25.56
C LYS A 5 11.72 -23.16 -24.83
N THR A 6 10.81 -24.12 -24.74
CA THR A 6 9.67 -24.08 -23.84
C THR A 6 9.66 -25.28 -22.90
N VAL A 7 9.08 -25.13 -21.71
CA VAL A 7 8.78 -26.21 -20.77
C VAL A 7 7.35 -26.05 -20.26
N HIS A 8 6.60 -27.15 -20.19
CA HIS A 8 5.23 -27.10 -19.70
C HIS A 8 5.20 -27.13 -18.17
N VAL A 9 4.43 -26.22 -17.56
CA VAL A 9 4.20 -26.15 -16.11
C VAL A 9 2.69 -26.06 -15.82
N PRO A 10 2.18 -26.67 -14.73
CA PRO A 10 0.74 -26.76 -14.48
C PRO A 10 0.04 -25.43 -14.14
N HIS A 11 0.80 -24.39 -13.78
CA HIS A 11 0.26 -23.07 -13.43
C HIS A 11 -0.68 -22.49 -14.50
N LEU A 12 -1.74 -21.78 -14.05
CA LEU A 12 -2.81 -21.19 -14.87
C LEU A 12 -3.51 -22.17 -15.85
N GLY A 13 -3.63 -23.45 -15.47
CA GLY A 13 -4.31 -24.47 -16.27
C GLY A 13 -3.46 -25.07 -17.40
N GLY A 14 -2.13 -25.02 -17.21
CA GLY A 14 -1.12 -25.39 -18.19
C GLY A 14 -0.56 -24.16 -18.90
N THR A 15 0.72 -23.90 -18.67
CA THR A 15 1.50 -22.79 -19.23
C THR A 15 2.77 -23.35 -19.87
N ASP A 16 3.02 -23.00 -21.13
CA ASP A 16 4.25 -23.31 -21.84
C ASP A 16 5.22 -22.13 -21.62
N ALA A 17 6.11 -22.26 -20.64
CA ALA A 17 7.05 -21.22 -20.24
C ALA A 17 8.29 -21.23 -21.14
N GLY A 18 8.60 -20.09 -21.77
CA GLY A 18 9.81 -19.86 -22.52
C GLY A 18 11.03 -19.76 -21.62
N TYR A 19 12.14 -20.40 -22.00
CA TYR A 19 13.40 -20.30 -21.27
C TYR A 19 14.61 -20.46 -22.18
N GLN A 20 15.75 -19.92 -21.77
CA GLN A 20 17.02 -20.00 -22.50
C GLN A 20 18.16 -20.33 -21.55
N MET A 21 19.02 -21.27 -21.97
CA MET A 21 20.29 -21.57 -21.33
C MET A 21 21.37 -21.61 -22.42
N PRO A 22 22.46 -20.84 -22.32
CA PRO A 22 23.49 -20.80 -23.35
C PRO A 22 24.35 -22.08 -23.40
N TYR A 23 24.39 -22.82 -22.29
CA TYR A 23 25.12 -24.08 -22.11
C TYR A 23 24.22 -25.14 -21.44
N PRO A 24 24.54 -26.44 -21.56
CA PRO A 24 23.88 -27.49 -20.77
C PRO A 24 24.00 -27.23 -19.26
N TYR A 25 23.00 -27.68 -18.49
CA TYR A 25 23.00 -27.56 -17.04
C TYR A 25 24.12 -28.41 -16.40
N ASP A 26 24.93 -27.76 -15.57
CA ASP A 26 26.03 -28.34 -14.81
C ASP A 26 25.69 -28.31 -13.30
N PRO A 27 25.37 -29.45 -12.67
CA PRO A 27 24.97 -29.50 -11.27
C PRO A 27 26.12 -29.23 -10.28
N SER A 28 27.36 -29.04 -10.74
CA SER A 28 28.49 -28.60 -9.91
C SER A 28 28.56 -27.07 -9.73
N LYS A 29 27.80 -26.33 -10.55
CA LYS A 29 27.76 -24.86 -10.55
C LYS A 29 26.49 -24.33 -9.85
N PRO A 30 26.55 -23.14 -9.22
CA PRO A 30 25.33 -22.46 -8.77
C PRO A 30 24.48 -22.08 -9.99
N THR A 31 23.18 -21.88 -9.80
CA THR A 31 22.29 -21.39 -10.86
C THR A 31 21.93 -19.94 -10.60
N LEU A 32 22.07 -19.10 -11.61
CA LEU A 32 21.51 -17.75 -11.65
C LEU A 32 20.34 -17.73 -12.64
N ILE A 33 19.17 -17.41 -12.11
CA ILE A 33 17.96 -17.18 -12.91
C ILE A 33 17.93 -15.70 -13.32
N LEU A 34 17.63 -15.46 -14.59
CA LEU A 34 17.61 -14.13 -15.21
C LEU A 34 16.16 -13.79 -15.61
N VAL A 35 15.59 -12.77 -14.95
CA VAL A 35 14.14 -12.44 -15.00
C VAL A 35 13.95 -11.12 -15.76
N ASN A 36 13.41 -11.19 -16.99
CA ASN A 36 13.55 -10.11 -17.98
C ASN A 36 12.69 -8.84 -17.74
N SER A 37 13.20 -7.69 -18.18
CA SER A 37 12.51 -6.39 -18.14
C SER A 37 11.20 -6.34 -18.92
N PHE A 38 10.38 -5.33 -18.66
CA PHE A 38 9.12 -5.06 -19.37
C PHE A 38 9.30 -5.02 -20.90
N THR A 39 8.42 -5.68 -21.63
CA THR A 39 8.43 -5.92 -23.10
C THR A 39 9.61 -6.69 -23.71
N THR A 40 10.69 -6.90 -22.95
CA THR A 40 11.86 -7.67 -23.41
C THR A 40 11.62 -9.18 -23.39
N SER A 41 12.68 -9.95 -23.67
CA SER A 41 12.69 -11.41 -23.70
C SER A 41 14.03 -11.93 -23.12
N SER A 42 14.27 -13.23 -23.19
CA SER A 42 15.57 -13.84 -22.81
C SER A 42 16.77 -13.28 -23.61
N GLU A 43 16.53 -12.64 -24.76
CA GLU A 43 17.53 -11.93 -25.56
C GLU A 43 18.15 -10.71 -24.84
N LEU A 44 17.57 -10.23 -23.75
CA LEU A 44 18.14 -9.15 -22.92
C LEU A 44 19.52 -9.52 -22.34
N TYR A 45 19.81 -10.82 -22.20
CA TYR A 45 21.00 -11.34 -21.52
C TYR A 45 22.07 -11.90 -22.47
N GLN A 46 22.03 -11.56 -23.77
CA GLN A 46 23.02 -12.01 -24.75
C GLN A 46 24.47 -11.62 -24.39
N GLY A 47 24.67 -10.50 -23.69
CA GLY A 47 25.97 -10.11 -23.13
C GLY A 47 26.47 -11.11 -22.08
N GLN A 48 25.63 -11.43 -21.09
CA GLN A 48 25.91 -12.39 -20.02
C GLN A 48 26.18 -13.81 -20.59
N TYR A 49 25.43 -14.24 -21.62
CA TYR A 49 25.67 -15.51 -22.29
C TYR A 49 27.02 -15.59 -22.99
N GLY A 50 27.51 -14.46 -23.54
CA GLY A 50 28.84 -14.35 -24.15
C GLY A 50 29.97 -14.25 -23.11
N ASN A 51 29.66 -13.89 -21.86
CA ASN A 51 30.66 -13.74 -20.82
C ASN A 51 31.16 -15.10 -20.30
N LYS A 52 32.38 -15.48 -20.71
CA LYS A 52 33.05 -16.68 -20.24
C LYS A 52 33.34 -16.67 -18.73
N ALA A 53 33.76 -15.54 -18.16
CA ALA A 53 34.06 -15.45 -16.72
C ALA A 53 32.81 -15.68 -15.84
N LEU A 54 31.63 -15.34 -16.35
CA LEU A 54 30.34 -15.62 -15.71
C LEU A 54 29.91 -17.08 -15.95
N THR A 55 29.84 -17.52 -17.21
CA THR A 55 29.33 -18.85 -17.58
C THR A 55 30.25 -20.03 -17.21
N ASP A 56 31.54 -19.79 -17.01
CA ASP A 56 32.45 -20.79 -16.43
C ASP A 56 32.26 -20.94 -14.92
N LYS A 57 31.72 -19.92 -14.23
CA LYS A 57 31.41 -19.96 -12.79
C LYS A 57 29.99 -20.44 -12.47
N MET A 58 28.97 -20.09 -13.26
CA MET A 58 27.56 -20.36 -12.93
C MET A 58 26.71 -20.81 -14.14
N ASN A 59 25.64 -21.57 -13.87
CA ASN A 59 24.58 -21.82 -14.85
C ASN A 59 23.74 -20.56 -15.02
N LEU A 60 23.53 -20.12 -16.27
CA LEU A 60 22.59 -19.05 -16.59
C LEU A 60 21.29 -19.66 -17.13
N LEU A 61 20.17 -19.31 -16.50
CA LEU A 61 18.82 -19.68 -16.94
C LEU A 61 17.97 -18.41 -17.04
N ALA A 62 17.74 -17.90 -18.25
CA ALA A 62 16.71 -16.90 -18.46
C ALA A 62 15.33 -17.56 -18.54
N ILE A 63 14.35 -17.02 -17.80
CA ILE A 63 12.95 -17.44 -17.88
C ILE A 63 12.13 -16.27 -18.41
N GLU A 64 11.36 -16.51 -19.47
CA GLU A 64 10.55 -15.49 -20.12
C GLU A 64 9.20 -15.38 -19.42
N LEU A 65 8.82 -14.15 -19.08
CA LEU A 65 7.71 -13.90 -18.17
C LEU A 65 6.34 -14.08 -18.84
N LEU A 66 5.28 -14.19 -18.03
CA LEU A 66 3.91 -14.24 -18.55
C LEU A 66 3.64 -13.02 -19.45
N GLY A 67 3.01 -13.26 -20.60
CA GLY A 67 2.82 -12.27 -21.65
C GLY A 67 4.02 -12.04 -22.59
N HIS A 68 5.23 -12.45 -22.22
CA HIS A 68 6.49 -12.09 -22.90
C HIS A 68 7.10 -13.26 -23.70
N GLY A 69 7.97 -12.93 -24.66
CA GLY A 69 8.77 -13.90 -25.42
C GLY A 69 7.97 -15.05 -26.02
N LYS A 70 8.39 -16.30 -25.77
CA LYS A 70 7.70 -17.55 -26.14
C LYS A 70 6.70 -18.04 -25.08
N THR A 71 6.62 -17.43 -23.90
CA THR A 71 5.75 -17.89 -22.81
C THR A 71 4.27 -17.72 -23.16
N ARG A 72 3.50 -18.80 -23.14
CA ARG A 72 2.06 -18.80 -23.45
C ARG A 72 1.28 -19.59 -22.40
N THR A 73 0.11 -19.07 -22.04
CA THR A 73 -0.81 -19.66 -21.06
C THR A 73 -2.25 -19.53 -21.57
N LYS A 74 -3.18 -20.31 -21.01
CA LYS A 74 -4.61 -20.24 -21.35
C LYS A 74 -5.33 -19.11 -20.63
N SER A 75 -4.78 -18.60 -19.52
CA SER A 75 -5.40 -17.51 -18.78
C SER A 75 -5.10 -16.16 -19.43
N GLU A 76 -6.15 -15.42 -19.81
CA GLU A 76 -5.98 -14.04 -20.28
C GLU A 76 -5.62 -13.07 -19.15
N GLN A 77 -5.71 -13.47 -17.87
CA GLN A 77 -5.32 -12.66 -16.71
C GLN A 77 -4.27 -13.37 -15.87
N PHE A 78 -3.27 -12.62 -15.39
CA PHE A 78 -2.16 -13.10 -14.56
C PHE A 78 -1.50 -11.91 -13.87
N THR A 79 -0.72 -12.17 -12.82
CA THR A 79 0.01 -11.18 -12.02
C THR A 79 1.53 -11.42 -11.97
N TYR A 80 2.26 -10.55 -11.27
CA TYR A 80 3.67 -10.82 -10.90
C TYR A 80 3.81 -11.95 -9.87
N TRP A 81 2.77 -12.27 -9.09
CA TRP A 81 2.77 -13.47 -8.23
C TRP A 81 2.64 -14.74 -9.06
N ASP A 82 1.73 -14.76 -10.04
CA ASP A 82 1.60 -15.86 -10.99
C ASP A 82 2.90 -16.11 -11.77
N THR A 83 3.57 -15.03 -12.19
CA THR A 83 4.88 -15.13 -12.86
C THR A 83 5.95 -15.71 -11.94
N ALA A 84 5.96 -15.36 -10.65
CA ALA A 84 6.89 -15.94 -9.67
C ALA A 84 6.61 -17.44 -9.40
N ILE A 85 5.33 -17.83 -9.30
CA ILE A 85 4.91 -19.25 -9.18
C ILE A 85 5.33 -20.04 -10.42
N MET A 86 5.09 -19.50 -11.63
CA MET A 86 5.53 -20.09 -12.89
C MET A 86 7.04 -20.32 -12.90
N ASN A 87 7.85 -19.32 -12.53
CA ASN A 87 9.30 -19.45 -12.50
C ASN A 87 9.78 -20.55 -11.52
N LEU A 88 9.14 -20.68 -10.35
CA LEU A 88 9.44 -21.73 -9.38
C LEU A 88 9.06 -23.15 -9.89
N GLN A 89 8.02 -23.26 -10.71
CA GLN A 89 7.66 -24.51 -11.39
C GLN A 89 8.59 -24.80 -12.59
N VAL A 90 9.09 -23.78 -13.30
CA VAL A 90 10.13 -23.95 -14.33
C VAL A 90 11.41 -24.49 -13.70
N MET A 91 11.83 -23.97 -12.55
CA MET A 91 12.95 -24.54 -11.80
C MET A 91 12.73 -26.03 -11.47
N GLU A 92 11.53 -26.39 -11.01
CA GLU A 92 11.18 -27.78 -10.67
C GLU A 92 11.20 -28.70 -11.90
N ALA A 93 10.55 -28.29 -13.00
CA ALA A 93 10.50 -29.04 -14.25
C ALA A 93 11.88 -29.23 -14.92
N LEU A 94 12.83 -28.32 -14.66
CA LEU A 94 14.23 -28.41 -15.09
C LEU A 94 15.14 -29.11 -14.05
N GLY A 95 14.61 -29.61 -12.93
CA GLY A 95 15.36 -30.30 -11.87
C GLY A 95 16.23 -29.39 -10.98
N ILE A 96 16.08 -28.07 -11.12
CA ILE A 96 16.85 -27.05 -10.41
C ILE A 96 16.26 -26.86 -9.01
N LYS A 97 16.92 -27.46 -8.03
CA LYS A 97 16.48 -27.42 -6.62
C LYS A 97 16.57 -26.02 -6.04
N LYS A 98 17.66 -25.32 -6.34
CA LYS A 98 18.02 -24.01 -5.78
C LYS A 98 18.65 -23.08 -6.82
N ALA A 99 18.49 -21.77 -6.63
CA ALA A 99 19.10 -20.75 -7.48
C ALA A 99 19.22 -19.38 -6.78
N PHE A 100 20.13 -18.56 -7.27
CA PHE A 100 20.08 -17.10 -7.15
C PHE A 100 19.14 -16.53 -8.24
N VAL A 101 18.52 -15.38 -8.00
CA VAL A 101 17.60 -14.77 -8.97
C VAL A 101 17.94 -13.29 -9.18
N LEU A 102 18.35 -12.95 -10.39
CA LEU A 102 18.52 -11.57 -10.85
C LEU A 102 17.28 -11.15 -11.66
N GLY A 103 16.82 -9.92 -11.47
CA GLY A 103 15.70 -9.39 -12.24
C GLY A 103 15.70 -7.88 -12.37
N THR A 104 15.45 -7.43 -13.59
CA THR A 104 15.50 -6.00 -13.96
C THR A 104 14.09 -5.44 -14.08
N SER A 105 13.84 -4.23 -13.56
CA SER A 105 12.53 -3.57 -13.69
C SER A 105 11.40 -4.46 -13.14
N GLN A 106 10.43 -4.88 -13.97
CA GLN A 106 9.40 -5.88 -13.59
C GLN A 106 9.99 -7.15 -12.96
N GLY A 107 11.18 -7.57 -13.41
CA GLY A 107 11.86 -8.75 -12.89
C GLY A 107 12.28 -8.61 -11.43
N GLY A 108 12.57 -7.39 -10.95
CA GLY A 108 12.96 -7.13 -9.55
C GLY A 108 11.87 -7.53 -8.56
N TRP A 109 10.64 -7.05 -8.80
CA TRP A 109 9.43 -7.47 -8.06
C TRP A 109 9.18 -8.98 -8.09
N ILE A 110 9.57 -9.64 -9.17
CA ILE A 110 9.38 -11.09 -9.33
C ILE A 110 10.47 -11.85 -8.58
N THR A 111 11.72 -11.37 -8.51
CA THR A 111 12.77 -11.98 -7.66
C THR A 111 12.36 -11.99 -6.18
N ALA A 112 11.86 -10.86 -5.68
CA ALA A 112 11.37 -10.74 -4.31
C ALA A 112 10.17 -11.66 -4.06
N ARG A 113 9.20 -11.73 -4.99
CA ARG A 113 8.06 -12.67 -4.91
C ARG A 113 8.52 -14.13 -4.93
N MET A 114 9.52 -14.51 -5.73
CA MET A 114 10.10 -15.85 -5.72
C MET A 114 10.78 -16.18 -4.37
N ALA A 115 11.50 -15.24 -3.77
CA ALA A 115 12.12 -15.41 -2.46
C ALA A 115 11.10 -15.56 -1.32
N LEU A 116 9.98 -14.84 -1.40
CA LEU A 116 8.86 -14.95 -0.44
C LEU A 116 8.09 -16.26 -0.59
N LEU A 117 7.89 -16.74 -1.83
CA LEU A 117 7.16 -17.98 -2.12
C LEU A 117 7.98 -19.26 -1.85
N ALA A 118 9.32 -19.19 -1.92
CA ALA A 118 10.19 -20.36 -1.75
C ALA A 118 11.56 -20.02 -1.11
N PRO A 119 11.58 -19.57 0.16
CA PRO A 119 12.80 -19.11 0.84
C PRO A 119 13.89 -20.19 0.96
N ASP A 120 13.54 -21.48 0.95
CA ASP A 120 14.51 -22.59 0.95
C ASP A 120 15.15 -22.87 -0.42
N ARG A 121 14.52 -22.40 -1.51
CA ARG A 121 14.98 -22.57 -2.89
C ARG A 121 15.73 -21.37 -3.43
N ILE A 122 15.42 -20.16 -2.98
CA ILE A 122 16.06 -18.93 -3.43
C ILE A 122 17.24 -18.59 -2.52
N GLU A 123 18.46 -18.75 -3.03
CA GLU A 123 19.70 -18.60 -2.25
C GLU A 123 20.17 -17.15 -2.12
N GLY A 124 19.63 -16.26 -2.95
CA GLY A 124 19.81 -14.80 -2.91
C GLY A 124 19.10 -14.12 -4.07
N ILE A 125 18.75 -12.85 -3.92
CA ILE A 125 18.13 -12.04 -4.97
C ILE A 125 19.00 -10.84 -5.36
N ILE A 126 18.98 -10.51 -6.65
CA ILE A 126 19.74 -9.41 -7.24
C ILE A 126 18.77 -8.49 -8.02
N PRO A 127 18.06 -7.57 -7.34
CA PRO A 127 17.17 -6.61 -8.00
C PRO A 127 17.99 -5.54 -8.77
N LEU A 128 17.63 -5.29 -10.03
CA LEU A 128 18.22 -4.23 -10.87
C LEU A 128 17.16 -3.20 -11.27
N GLY A 129 17.46 -1.89 -11.15
CA GLY A 129 16.66 -0.79 -11.73
C GLY A 129 15.14 -0.95 -11.52
N THR A 130 14.70 -0.91 -10.26
CA THR A 130 13.37 -1.35 -9.84
C THR A 130 12.92 -0.61 -8.57
N SER A 131 11.76 -0.95 -8.03
CA SER A 131 11.27 -0.57 -6.70
C SER A 131 10.64 -1.82 -6.04
N MET A 132 10.25 -1.70 -4.77
CA MET A 132 9.45 -2.69 -4.05
C MET A 132 8.03 -2.18 -3.71
N ASP A 133 7.70 -0.93 -3.98
CA ASP A 133 6.35 -0.36 -3.85
C ASP A 133 5.46 -0.71 -5.07
N ARG A 134 4.16 -0.40 -4.95
CA ARG A 134 3.27 -0.14 -6.09
C ARG A 134 3.63 1.22 -6.73
N GLU A 135 3.00 1.57 -7.84
CA GLU A 135 3.01 2.98 -8.28
C GLU A 135 2.29 3.84 -7.23
N SER A 136 3.00 4.78 -6.59
CA SER A 136 2.51 5.53 -5.44
C SER A 136 2.86 7.02 -5.54
N GLU A 137 2.31 7.85 -4.65
CA GLU A 137 2.77 9.23 -4.51
C GLU A 137 4.16 9.31 -3.84
N ARG A 138 4.52 8.31 -3.02
CA ARG A 138 5.85 8.21 -2.39
C ARG A 138 6.95 8.00 -3.42
N THR A 139 6.82 6.99 -4.30
CA THR A 139 7.84 6.71 -5.33
C THR A 139 8.07 7.92 -6.25
N ARG A 140 6.98 8.58 -6.67
CA ARG A 140 7.04 9.82 -7.48
C ARG A 140 7.68 10.99 -6.74
N LYS A 141 7.40 11.19 -5.45
CA LYS A 141 8.11 12.21 -4.62
C LYS A 141 9.61 11.94 -4.48
N LEU A 142 10.01 10.67 -4.53
CA LEU A 142 11.41 10.26 -4.53
C LEU A 142 12.05 10.29 -5.93
N GLY A 143 11.35 10.76 -6.97
CA GLY A 143 11.86 10.92 -8.32
C GLY A 143 11.69 9.70 -9.24
N CYS A 144 10.86 8.72 -8.88
CA CYS A 144 10.43 7.67 -9.82
C CYS A 144 9.38 8.22 -10.81
N TRP A 145 9.19 7.53 -11.93
CA TRP A 145 8.22 7.88 -12.96
C TRP A 145 6.75 7.76 -12.50
N ASP A 146 5.82 8.19 -13.36
CA ASP A 146 4.39 7.89 -13.21
C ASP A 146 3.99 6.71 -14.12
N GLY A 147 4.18 5.48 -13.62
CA GLY A 147 3.87 4.27 -14.38
C GLY A 147 2.39 4.10 -14.71
N VAL A 148 1.48 4.67 -13.90
CA VAL A 148 0.04 4.65 -14.16
C VAL A 148 -0.28 5.53 -15.37
N ALA A 149 0.22 6.77 -15.39
CA ALA A 149 0.04 7.69 -16.51
C ALA A 149 0.68 7.15 -17.80
N ALA A 150 1.89 6.58 -17.71
CA ALA A 150 2.60 6.00 -18.85
C ALA A 150 1.84 4.81 -19.46
N CYS A 151 1.23 3.95 -18.64
CA CYS A 151 0.49 2.78 -19.13
C CYS A 151 -0.96 3.10 -19.54
N ALA A 152 -1.58 4.16 -19.02
CA ALA A 152 -2.99 4.49 -19.27
C ALA A 152 -3.34 4.64 -20.77
N GLY A 153 -2.45 5.22 -21.57
CA GLY A 153 -2.60 5.33 -23.02
C GLY A 153 -2.66 3.96 -23.70
N PRO A 154 -1.59 3.13 -23.63
CA PRO A 154 -1.58 1.77 -24.14
C PRO A 154 -2.75 0.90 -23.65
N ILE A 155 -3.05 0.90 -22.35
CA ILE A 155 -4.16 0.12 -21.77
C ILE A 155 -5.50 0.53 -22.41
N LYS A 156 -5.76 1.83 -22.55
CA LYS A 156 -6.99 2.35 -23.18
C LYS A 156 -7.06 1.97 -24.66
N THR A 157 -6.02 2.27 -25.43
CA THR A 157 -5.97 2.03 -26.89
C THR A 157 -6.06 0.55 -27.25
N TRP A 158 -5.50 -0.34 -26.42
CA TRP A 158 -5.53 -1.78 -26.66
C TRP A 158 -6.76 -2.48 -26.04
N THR A 159 -7.60 -1.77 -25.28
CA THR A 159 -8.91 -2.28 -24.82
C THR A 159 -9.91 -2.24 -25.97
N SER A 160 -10.06 -3.37 -26.66
CA SER A 160 -11.02 -3.52 -27.77
C SER A 160 -11.58 -4.95 -27.86
N ASN A 161 -12.88 -5.04 -28.13
CA ASN A 161 -13.60 -6.28 -28.43
C ASN A 161 -13.60 -6.63 -29.93
N GLN A 162 -13.01 -5.79 -30.79
CA GLN A 162 -12.86 -6.07 -32.21
C GLN A 162 -11.64 -6.96 -32.48
N ALA A 163 -11.72 -7.76 -33.54
CA ALA A 163 -10.56 -8.46 -34.08
C ALA A 163 -9.56 -7.45 -34.66
N THR A 164 -8.28 -7.76 -34.50
CA THR A 164 -7.11 -6.90 -34.73
C THR A 164 -5.93 -7.74 -35.26
N PRO A 165 -6.11 -8.53 -36.34
CA PRO A 165 -5.11 -9.49 -36.81
C PRO A 165 -3.78 -8.84 -37.21
N ASP A 166 -3.83 -7.62 -37.73
CA ASP A 166 -2.67 -6.83 -38.15
C ASP A 166 -2.07 -5.97 -37.02
N PHE A 167 -2.52 -6.14 -35.76
CA PHE A 167 -1.96 -5.39 -34.64
C PHE A 167 -0.46 -5.66 -34.48
N GLN A 168 0.28 -4.59 -34.21
CA GLN A 168 1.60 -4.60 -33.61
C GLN A 168 1.77 -3.26 -32.89
N PRO A 169 2.59 -3.18 -31.82
CA PRO A 169 2.99 -1.91 -31.26
C PRO A 169 3.61 -0.99 -32.32
N ASP A 170 3.23 0.27 -32.31
CA ASP A 170 3.78 1.29 -33.20
C ASP A 170 5.25 1.62 -32.85
N LEU A 171 5.88 2.42 -33.72
CA LEU A 171 7.28 2.81 -33.54
C LEU A 171 7.47 3.82 -32.40
N GLU A 172 6.44 4.57 -32.00
CA GLU A 172 6.54 5.54 -30.90
C GLU A 172 6.65 4.79 -29.57
N TYR A 173 5.74 3.85 -29.33
CA TYR A 173 5.76 2.96 -28.17
C TYR A 173 7.04 2.12 -28.09
N CYS A 174 7.50 1.55 -29.22
CA CYS A 174 8.76 0.80 -29.24
C CYS A 174 9.98 1.68 -28.89
N ASN A 175 10.08 2.88 -29.48
CA ASN A 175 11.20 3.78 -29.20
C ASN A 175 11.15 4.35 -27.78
N PHE A 176 9.97 4.66 -27.23
CA PHE A 176 9.78 5.08 -25.84
C PHE A 176 10.38 4.06 -24.84
N LEU A 177 10.10 2.77 -25.04
CA LEU A 177 10.64 1.69 -24.21
C LEU A 177 12.16 1.52 -24.36
N ILE A 178 12.69 1.68 -25.57
CA ILE A 178 14.13 1.56 -25.85
C ILE A 178 14.89 2.76 -25.25
N ASP A 179 14.37 3.97 -25.41
CA ASP A 179 14.93 5.22 -24.87
C ASP A 179 15.02 5.21 -23.34
N ILE A 180 14.02 4.61 -22.68
CA ILE A 180 13.99 4.42 -21.23
C ILE A 180 14.92 3.27 -20.80
N GLY A 181 14.83 2.12 -21.46
CA GLY A 181 15.55 0.91 -21.07
C GLY A 181 17.05 0.99 -21.34
N PHE A 182 17.43 1.21 -22.60
CA PHE A 182 18.83 1.22 -23.06
C PHE A 182 19.45 2.63 -23.11
N GLY A 183 18.64 3.66 -22.82
CA GLY A 183 19.04 5.06 -22.98
C GLY A 183 18.83 5.56 -24.41
N LYS A 184 18.50 6.86 -24.56
CA LYS A 184 18.26 7.53 -25.84
C LYS A 184 19.40 7.37 -26.86
N ASN A 185 20.63 7.32 -26.35
CA ASN A 185 21.87 7.23 -27.14
C ASN A 185 22.29 5.78 -27.45
N CYS A 186 21.42 4.79 -27.27
CA CYS A 186 21.72 3.40 -27.63
C CYS A 186 21.99 3.24 -29.15
N GLY A 187 22.87 2.31 -29.50
CA GLY A 187 23.28 2.08 -30.89
C GLY A 187 22.12 1.63 -31.79
N GLN A 188 22.12 2.07 -33.05
CA GLN A 188 21.01 1.83 -33.97
C GLN A 188 20.69 0.34 -34.14
N GLU A 189 21.70 -0.54 -34.17
CA GLU A 189 21.51 -1.99 -34.27
C GLU A 189 20.70 -2.56 -33.07
N VAL A 190 20.93 -2.03 -31.87
CA VAL A 190 20.18 -2.40 -30.65
C VAL A 190 18.74 -1.91 -30.76
N ARG A 191 18.55 -0.68 -31.23
CA ARG A 191 17.21 -0.09 -31.46
C ARG A 191 16.40 -0.89 -32.48
N ASP A 192 16.99 -1.18 -33.65
CA ASP A 192 16.35 -1.95 -34.72
C ASP A 192 16.00 -3.38 -34.27
N PHE A 193 16.90 -4.02 -33.52
CA PHE A 193 16.67 -5.34 -32.93
C PHE A 193 15.47 -5.33 -31.95
N TRP A 194 15.40 -4.35 -31.04
CA TRP A 194 14.33 -4.30 -30.05
C TRP A 194 12.99 -3.83 -30.62
N VAL A 195 12.97 -2.90 -31.59
CA VAL A 195 11.74 -2.57 -32.34
C VAL A 195 11.16 -3.84 -32.98
N LYS A 196 12.00 -4.59 -33.71
CA LYS A 196 11.60 -5.85 -34.36
C LYS A 196 11.13 -6.90 -33.35
N THR A 197 11.83 -7.03 -32.21
CA THR A 197 11.53 -8.04 -31.18
C THR A 197 10.23 -7.72 -30.43
N ILE A 198 10.01 -6.45 -30.05
CA ILE A 198 8.77 -6.00 -29.39
C ILE A 198 7.57 -6.17 -30.35
N GLN A 199 7.72 -5.78 -31.62
CA GLN A 199 6.67 -5.95 -32.63
C GLN A 199 6.36 -7.42 -32.93
N ALA A 200 7.38 -8.29 -32.98
CA ALA A 200 7.18 -9.72 -33.19
C ALA A 200 6.52 -10.41 -31.97
N ASN A 201 6.91 -10.05 -30.75
CA ASN A 201 6.31 -10.60 -29.53
C ASN A 201 4.82 -10.24 -29.43
N TYR A 202 4.47 -8.98 -29.72
CA TYR A 202 3.11 -8.45 -29.54
C TYR A 202 2.30 -8.33 -30.84
N LYS A 203 2.46 -9.27 -31.78
CA LYS A 203 1.68 -9.29 -33.03
C LYS A 203 0.28 -9.90 -32.88
N GLY A 204 -0.71 -9.31 -33.58
CA GLY A 204 -2.08 -9.78 -33.71
C GLY A 204 -2.90 -9.72 -32.41
N ASP A 205 -4.04 -10.40 -32.40
CA ASP A 205 -5.00 -10.43 -31.28
C ASP A 205 -4.40 -10.90 -29.94
N ASP A 206 -3.67 -12.02 -29.98
CA ASP A 206 -2.93 -12.55 -28.83
C ASP A 206 -1.88 -11.54 -28.35
N GLY A 207 -1.11 -10.96 -29.29
CA GLY A 207 -0.14 -9.92 -29.01
C GLY A 207 -0.76 -8.69 -28.34
N ARG A 208 -1.88 -8.18 -28.85
CA ARG A 208 -2.61 -7.05 -28.25
C ARG A 208 -3.08 -7.35 -26.83
N ARG A 209 -3.67 -8.53 -26.61
CA ARG A 209 -4.16 -8.94 -25.28
C ARG A 209 -3.01 -9.09 -24.28
N ARG A 210 -1.92 -9.77 -24.66
CA ARG A 210 -0.72 -9.90 -23.81
C ARG A 210 -0.05 -8.56 -23.53
N ALA A 211 0.10 -7.68 -24.53
CA ALA A 211 0.67 -6.35 -24.33
C ALA A 211 -0.17 -5.51 -23.35
N ARG A 212 -1.50 -5.53 -23.49
CA ARG A 212 -2.45 -4.87 -22.59
C ARG A 212 -2.35 -5.41 -21.16
N VAL A 213 -2.33 -6.72 -20.98
CA VAL A 213 -2.27 -7.34 -19.64
C VAL A 213 -0.90 -7.16 -18.99
N ALA A 214 0.17 -7.13 -19.77
CA ALA A 214 1.50 -6.73 -19.27
C ALA A 214 1.51 -5.26 -18.80
N ALA A 215 0.90 -4.34 -19.56
CA ALA A 215 0.80 -2.93 -19.17
C ALA A 215 -0.09 -2.71 -17.93
N ILE A 216 -1.21 -3.45 -17.80
CA ILE A 216 -2.03 -3.47 -16.58
C ILE A 216 -1.20 -3.93 -15.38
N ASN A 217 -0.45 -5.03 -15.52
CA ASN A 217 0.42 -5.52 -14.45
C ASN A 217 1.49 -4.51 -14.03
N LEU A 218 2.04 -3.73 -14.97
CA LEU A 218 2.99 -2.69 -14.62
C LEU A 218 2.32 -1.55 -13.85
N ALA A 219 1.10 -1.13 -14.23
CA ALA A 219 0.37 -0.02 -13.61
C ALA A 219 -0.29 -0.37 -12.26
N GLU A 220 -0.87 -1.57 -12.14
CA GLU A 220 -1.78 -1.98 -11.06
C GLU A 220 -1.15 -2.98 -10.06
N ARG A 221 0.17 -3.23 -10.17
CA ARG A 221 0.92 -4.13 -9.25
C ARG A 221 0.74 -3.78 -7.78
N ASP A 222 0.71 -4.82 -6.93
CA ASP A 222 0.77 -4.67 -5.48
C ASP A 222 2.19 -4.36 -4.98
N GLY A 223 2.26 -3.52 -3.95
CA GLY A 223 3.51 -3.19 -3.25
C GLY A 223 3.90 -4.27 -2.24
N LEU A 224 5.20 -4.49 -2.09
CA LEU A 224 5.78 -5.55 -1.26
C LEU A 224 6.23 -5.08 0.14
N HIS A 225 6.21 -3.78 0.47
CA HIS A 225 6.84 -3.24 1.70
C HIS A 225 6.52 -4.05 2.97
N GLY A 226 5.24 -4.30 3.26
CA GLY A 226 4.80 -5.09 4.42
C GLY A 226 5.17 -6.59 4.38
N ARG A 227 5.75 -7.08 3.28
CA ARG A 227 6.28 -8.44 3.10
C ARG A 227 7.81 -8.47 3.03
N LEU A 228 8.50 -7.35 2.90
CA LEU A 228 9.98 -7.33 2.80
C LEU A 228 10.66 -7.83 4.09
N PHE A 229 9.97 -7.69 5.23
CA PHE A 229 10.34 -8.30 6.50
C PHE A 229 10.49 -9.82 6.42
N ASP A 230 9.86 -10.51 5.45
CA ASP A 230 9.90 -11.97 5.29
C ASP A 230 10.95 -12.52 4.32
N VAL A 231 11.71 -11.65 3.66
CA VAL A 231 12.85 -12.09 2.85
C VAL A 231 14.00 -12.52 3.76
N ARG A 232 14.37 -13.81 3.72
CA ARG A 232 15.45 -14.43 4.53
C ARG A 232 16.77 -14.64 3.76
N CYS A 233 16.76 -14.54 2.43
CA CYS A 233 17.96 -14.69 1.61
C CYS A 233 18.80 -13.40 1.58
N PRO A 234 20.07 -13.41 1.13
CA PRO A 234 20.84 -12.21 0.82
C PRO A 234 20.17 -11.40 -0.31
N VAL A 235 20.33 -10.07 -0.25
CA VAL A 235 19.82 -9.10 -1.22
C VAL A 235 20.98 -8.23 -1.69
N LEU A 236 21.29 -8.26 -2.98
CA LEU A 236 22.25 -7.36 -3.62
C LEU A 236 21.53 -6.51 -4.67
N TRP A 237 21.12 -5.31 -4.30
CA TRP A 237 20.46 -4.39 -5.20
C TRP A 237 21.51 -3.60 -5.97
N LEU A 238 21.46 -3.62 -7.30
CA LEU A 238 22.28 -2.74 -8.15
C LEU A 238 21.38 -1.69 -8.81
N HIS A 239 21.75 -0.41 -8.75
CA HIS A 239 20.90 0.68 -9.24
C HIS A 239 21.71 1.68 -10.08
N GLY A 240 21.25 1.97 -11.29
CA GLY A 240 21.92 2.91 -12.18
C GLY A 240 21.63 4.37 -11.81
N THR A 241 22.63 5.25 -11.81
CA THR A 241 22.40 6.68 -11.49
C THR A 241 21.72 7.47 -12.61
N ALA A 242 21.49 6.85 -13.77
CA ALA A 242 20.78 7.39 -14.92
C ALA A 242 19.53 6.54 -15.28
N ASP A 243 19.00 5.75 -14.33
CA ASP A 243 17.71 5.09 -14.48
C ASP A 243 16.60 6.16 -14.60
N ALA A 244 15.79 6.05 -15.66
CA ALA A 244 14.74 7.01 -16.02
C ALA A 244 13.35 6.64 -15.46
N VAL A 245 13.27 5.56 -14.68
CA VAL A 245 12.02 4.95 -14.19
C VAL A 245 11.98 4.90 -12.67
N TYR A 246 13.08 4.46 -12.05
CA TYR A 246 13.22 4.39 -10.60
C TYR A 246 14.48 5.14 -10.15
N SER A 247 14.42 5.74 -8.96
CA SER A 247 15.52 6.52 -8.43
C SER A 247 16.35 5.74 -7.41
N VAL A 248 17.64 6.08 -7.36
CA VAL A 248 18.56 5.65 -6.30
C VAL A 248 17.99 5.98 -4.92
N ALA A 249 17.43 7.18 -4.72
CA ALA A 249 16.83 7.61 -3.46
C ALA A 249 15.67 6.70 -2.99
N ASN A 250 14.83 6.21 -3.92
CA ASN A 250 13.82 5.23 -3.56
C ASN A 250 14.42 3.87 -3.16
N ALA A 251 15.44 3.39 -3.88
CA ALA A 251 16.13 2.15 -3.51
C ALA A 251 16.89 2.26 -2.18
N GLU A 252 17.45 3.44 -1.86
CA GLU A 252 18.08 3.75 -0.58
C GLU A 252 17.09 3.68 0.59
N GLU A 253 15.81 4.00 0.40
CA GLU A 253 14.77 3.75 1.40
C GLU A 253 14.37 2.27 1.44
N GLU A 254 14.10 1.64 0.30
CA GLU A 254 13.51 0.30 0.23
C GLU A 254 14.50 -0.82 0.61
N ILE A 255 15.80 -0.66 0.38
CA ILE A 255 16.81 -1.62 0.84
C ILE A 255 16.81 -1.81 2.37
N LYS A 256 16.44 -0.76 3.13
CA LYS A 256 16.37 -0.78 4.60
C LYS A 256 15.22 -1.64 5.13
N MET A 257 14.24 -1.99 4.29
CA MET A 257 13.06 -2.77 4.67
C MET A 257 13.31 -4.29 4.67
N PHE A 258 14.43 -4.76 4.10
CA PHE A 258 14.84 -6.18 4.09
C PHE A 258 15.48 -6.61 5.43
N VAL A 259 14.85 -6.25 6.55
CA VAL A 259 15.41 -6.30 7.93
C VAL A 259 15.93 -7.68 8.33
N ASN A 260 15.26 -8.75 7.90
CA ASN A 260 15.62 -10.14 8.22
C ASN A 260 16.37 -10.87 7.09
N SER A 261 16.85 -10.14 6.08
CA SER A 261 17.75 -10.71 5.08
C SER A 261 19.10 -11.06 5.72
N LYS A 262 19.80 -12.06 5.18
CA LYS A 262 21.16 -12.41 5.64
C LYS A 262 22.17 -11.26 5.44
N SER A 263 21.89 -10.41 4.47
CA SER A 263 22.58 -9.15 4.17
C SER A 263 21.75 -8.38 3.15
N ALA A 264 21.60 -7.07 3.32
CA ALA A 264 21.02 -6.17 2.34
C ALA A 264 22.07 -5.13 1.91
N GLU A 265 22.52 -5.20 0.66
CA GLU A 265 23.49 -4.26 0.07
C GLU A 265 22.86 -3.54 -1.13
N LEU A 266 23.06 -2.22 -1.21
CA LEU A 266 22.73 -1.41 -2.38
C LEU A 266 24.04 -0.87 -2.98
N ARG A 267 24.31 -1.19 -4.24
CA ARG A 267 25.42 -0.62 -5.02
C ARG A 267 24.87 0.29 -6.12
N THR A 268 25.35 1.52 -6.18
CA THR A 268 25.07 2.43 -7.27
C THR A 268 26.06 2.23 -8.41
N VAL A 269 25.57 2.29 -9.65
CA VAL A 269 26.37 2.20 -10.88
C VAL A 269 26.32 3.56 -11.59
N PRO A 270 27.43 4.32 -11.60
CA PRO A 270 27.51 5.60 -12.31
C PRO A 270 27.09 5.46 -13.77
N ASP A 271 26.31 6.43 -14.26
CA ASP A 271 25.73 6.50 -15.61
C ASP A 271 24.88 5.27 -16.03
N GLY A 272 24.57 4.37 -15.08
CA GLY A 272 23.75 3.19 -15.30
C GLY A 272 22.33 3.53 -15.75
N ALA A 273 21.92 3.01 -16.92
CA ALA A 273 20.55 3.12 -17.42
C ALA A 273 19.65 2.00 -16.85
N HIS A 274 18.33 2.16 -17.03
CA HIS A 274 17.31 1.30 -16.44
C HIS A 274 17.50 -0.20 -16.73
N PHE A 275 17.87 -0.58 -17.96
CA PHE A 275 18.26 -1.96 -18.29
C PHE A 275 19.75 -2.16 -17.98
N LEU A 276 20.04 -2.18 -16.67
CA LEU A 276 21.41 -2.08 -16.14
C LEU A 276 22.33 -3.20 -16.63
N SER A 277 21.83 -4.44 -16.72
CA SER A 277 22.59 -5.60 -17.23
C SER A 277 23.00 -5.50 -18.70
N ALA A 278 22.35 -4.63 -19.47
CA ALA A 278 22.64 -4.39 -20.89
C ALA A 278 23.44 -3.11 -21.14
N SER A 279 23.26 -2.07 -20.31
CA SER A 279 24.05 -0.82 -20.41
C SER A 279 25.42 -0.94 -19.73
N HIS A 280 25.49 -1.59 -18.57
CA HIS A 280 26.69 -1.73 -17.73
C HIS A 280 26.95 -3.21 -17.38
N PRO A 281 27.18 -4.07 -18.40
CA PRO A 281 27.33 -5.51 -18.20
C PRO A 281 28.58 -5.88 -17.40
N LYS A 282 29.67 -5.10 -17.43
CA LYS A 282 30.90 -5.44 -16.69
C LYS A 282 30.69 -5.30 -15.19
N GLU A 283 29.97 -4.26 -14.82
CA GLU A 283 29.67 -3.84 -13.45
C GLU A 283 28.68 -4.83 -12.82
N VAL A 284 27.63 -5.20 -13.56
CA VAL A 284 26.67 -6.24 -13.16
C VAL A 284 27.31 -7.62 -13.11
N ASP A 285 28.04 -8.04 -14.14
CA ASP A 285 28.64 -9.37 -14.21
C ASP A 285 29.75 -9.54 -13.16
N GLY A 286 30.52 -8.50 -12.87
CA GLY A 286 31.48 -8.47 -11.77
C GLY A 286 30.78 -8.66 -10.41
N ALA A 287 29.74 -7.87 -10.14
CA ALA A 287 28.97 -7.99 -8.90
C ALA A 287 28.32 -9.38 -8.73
N LEU A 288 27.86 -10.02 -9.81
CA LEU A 288 27.39 -11.42 -9.80
C LEU A 288 28.50 -12.42 -9.48
N ILE A 289 29.68 -12.23 -10.08
CA ILE A 289 30.85 -13.09 -9.91
C ILE A 289 31.41 -13.04 -8.47
N ASP A 290 31.24 -11.90 -7.79
CA ASP A 290 31.66 -11.70 -6.40
C ASP A 290 30.60 -12.17 -5.36
N SER A 291 29.31 -12.12 -5.71
CA SER A 291 28.21 -12.35 -4.76
C SER A 291 27.57 -13.75 -4.80
N CYS A 292 27.74 -14.50 -5.90
CA CYS A 292 27.21 -15.85 -6.04
C CYS A 292 28.29 -16.92 -5.73
N PRO A 293 28.40 -17.43 -4.48
CA PRO A 293 29.37 -18.47 -4.14
C PRO A 293 29.09 -19.78 -4.88
N ALA A 294 30.15 -20.56 -5.11
CA ALA A 294 30.03 -21.93 -5.59
C ALA A 294 29.32 -22.83 -4.56
N PRO A 295 28.51 -23.82 -4.97
CA PRO A 295 27.77 -24.67 -4.06
C PRO A 295 28.74 -25.50 -3.20
N THR A 296 28.60 -25.39 -1.88
CA THR A 296 29.46 -26.11 -0.94
C THR A 296 29.13 -27.60 -0.91
N ALA A 297 30.15 -28.44 -1.06
CA ALA A 297 29.98 -29.88 -1.04
C ALA A 297 29.58 -30.38 0.36
N SER A 298 28.38 -30.94 0.46
CA SER A 298 27.87 -31.75 1.58
C SER A 298 27.83 -31.11 2.99
N THR A 299 26.72 -30.43 3.30
CA THR A 299 26.27 -30.24 4.70
C THR A 299 25.71 -31.55 5.28
N LEU A 300 26.48 -32.64 5.22
CA LEU A 300 26.09 -33.98 5.69
C LEU A 300 26.98 -34.51 6.85
N GLY A 301 28.09 -33.83 7.17
CA GLY A 301 29.06 -34.27 8.18
C GLY A 301 29.06 -33.49 9.51
N SER A 302 28.55 -32.25 9.55
CA SER A 302 28.76 -31.33 10.67
C SER A 302 27.75 -31.45 11.82
N HIS A 303 26.49 -31.79 11.55
CA HIS A 303 25.41 -31.73 12.56
C HIS A 303 25.45 -32.82 13.64
N ILE A 304 26.25 -33.88 13.48
CA ILE A 304 26.37 -34.98 14.47
C ILE A 304 27.40 -34.65 15.58
N LEU A 305 28.45 -33.88 15.27
CA LEU A 305 29.55 -33.64 16.22
C LEU A 305 29.34 -32.44 17.16
N GLN A 306 28.35 -31.58 16.91
CA GLN A 306 28.15 -30.34 17.66
C GLN A 306 26.97 -30.35 18.66
N ARG A 307 26.31 -31.51 18.86
CA ARG A 307 25.24 -31.70 19.87
C ARG A 307 25.61 -32.64 21.04
N LEU A 308 26.89 -33.02 21.17
CA LEU A 308 27.37 -33.94 22.21
C LEU A 308 28.35 -33.30 23.23
N SER A 309 28.56 -31.98 23.20
CA SER A 309 29.50 -31.28 24.10
C SER A 309 28.84 -30.39 25.17
N SER A 310 27.51 -30.34 25.24
CA SER A 310 26.79 -29.35 26.06
C SER A 310 25.54 -29.91 26.80
N CYS A 311 25.65 -31.09 27.42
CA CYS A 311 24.69 -31.48 28.47
C CYS A 311 25.33 -32.44 29.49
N SER A 312 24.90 -32.30 30.75
CA SER A 312 25.17 -33.19 31.90
C SER A 312 26.63 -33.37 32.35
N THR A 313 27.02 -32.56 33.34
CA THR A 313 27.99 -32.97 34.37
C THR A 313 27.27 -33.10 35.70
N ARG A 314 27.66 -34.12 36.50
CA ARG A 314 26.95 -34.66 37.70
C ARG A 314 25.73 -35.52 37.30
N THR A 315 25.51 -36.71 37.84
CA THR A 315 26.11 -37.38 39.03
C THR A 315 26.62 -38.81 38.69
N ALA A 316 27.26 -39.51 39.63
CA ALA A 316 28.10 -40.69 39.38
C ALA A 316 27.51 -42.04 39.89
N THR A 317 28.25 -43.14 39.62
CA THR A 317 28.05 -44.55 40.07
C THR A 317 26.88 -45.30 39.36
N THR A 318 26.97 -46.58 38.95
CA THR A 318 27.93 -47.69 39.28
C THR A 318 28.22 -48.58 38.04
N LEU A 319 29.23 -49.47 38.14
CA LEU A 319 29.81 -50.35 37.10
C LEU A 319 29.03 -51.66 36.79
N TYR A 320 29.24 -52.18 35.57
CA TYR A 320 29.61 -53.56 35.12
C TYR A 320 29.08 -53.78 33.66
N GLU A 321 29.87 -54.08 32.61
CA GLU A 321 30.61 -55.34 32.26
C GLU A 321 29.66 -56.56 32.17
N VAL A 322 29.62 -57.47 31.16
CA VAL A 322 30.61 -58.16 30.29
C VAL A 322 29.89 -58.66 28.99
N GLN A 323 30.46 -59.03 27.81
CA GLN A 323 31.62 -58.61 26.99
C GLN A 323 31.73 -59.49 25.69
N LEU A 324 31.72 -58.91 24.47
CA LEU A 324 32.22 -59.51 23.18
C LEU A 324 31.55 -60.82 22.67
N PRO A 325 31.96 -61.47 21.53
CA PRO A 325 32.96 -61.12 20.48
C PRO A 325 32.48 -61.14 19.00
N ILE A 326 33.41 -60.78 18.09
CA ILE A 326 33.31 -60.83 16.61
C ILE A 326 34.34 -61.84 16.05
N SER A 327 34.01 -62.63 15.02
CA SER A 327 34.95 -63.38 14.16
C SER A 327 34.23 -64.11 13.01
N HIS A 328 34.80 -64.42 11.83
CA HIS A 328 35.87 -63.80 10.99
C HIS A 328 35.90 -64.55 9.62
N HIS A 329 36.29 -63.89 8.51
CA HIS A 329 36.76 -64.51 7.23
C HIS A 329 35.77 -65.38 6.39
N ALA A 330 35.94 -65.55 5.06
CA ALA A 330 36.78 -64.85 4.06
C ALA A 330 36.27 -65.04 2.60
N ASP A 331 36.79 -64.20 1.70
CA ASP A 331 37.16 -64.43 0.30
C ASP A 331 36.17 -64.61 -0.88
N ASN A 332 36.40 -63.70 -1.85
CA ASN A 332 36.48 -63.90 -3.30
C ASN A 332 35.23 -64.07 -4.21
N ASN A 333 34.91 -62.94 -4.86
CA ASN A 333 34.98 -62.77 -6.33
C ASN A 333 33.82 -63.24 -7.22
N GLN A 334 32.77 -62.42 -7.33
CA GLN A 334 32.14 -62.06 -8.63
C GLN A 334 31.25 -60.79 -8.50
N GLN A 335 31.02 -60.07 -9.60
CA GLN A 335 30.17 -58.86 -9.65
C GLN A 335 28.70 -59.19 -9.93
N PRO A 336 27.75 -58.50 -9.25
CA PRO A 336 26.44 -58.17 -9.79
C PRO A 336 26.22 -56.64 -9.81
N THR A 337 25.89 -55.98 -10.93
CA THR A 337 24.59 -55.95 -11.62
C THR A 337 23.38 -55.51 -10.78
N ALA A 338 23.08 -54.21 -10.87
CA ALA A 338 21.74 -53.65 -11.10
C ALA A 338 20.50 -54.16 -10.31
N ALA A 339 20.18 -53.40 -9.26
CA ALA A 339 18.90 -52.66 -9.13
C ALA A 339 17.59 -53.35 -8.65
N LYS A 340 16.69 -52.45 -8.21
CA LYS A 340 15.22 -52.52 -7.98
C LYS A 340 14.65 -52.92 -6.61
N ILE A 341 14.15 -51.85 -5.95
CA ILE A 341 12.77 -51.69 -5.43
C ILE A 341 12.39 -52.33 -4.08
N SER A 342 11.91 -51.46 -3.18
CA SER A 342 10.99 -51.64 -2.02
C SER A 342 11.24 -52.73 -0.96
N LEU A 343 11.24 -52.30 0.30
CA LEU A 343 10.16 -52.51 1.30
C LEU A 343 10.38 -51.42 2.39
N TYR A 344 9.41 -50.78 3.06
CA TYR A 344 8.27 -51.24 3.88
C TYR A 344 8.68 -52.09 5.11
N LEU A 345 8.58 -51.47 6.29
CA LEU A 345 8.37 -52.13 7.59
C LEU A 345 7.19 -51.39 8.26
N THR A 346 5.95 -51.90 8.30
CA THR A 346 5.37 -53.10 8.96
C THR A 346 5.01 -52.88 10.43
N TYR A 347 3.77 -53.18 10.79
CA TYR A 347 3.34 -54.17 11.81
C TYR A 347 1.86 -54.50 11.42
N GLU A 348 1.46 -55.74 11.10
CA GLU A 348 1.20 -56.89 12.01
C GLU A 348 0.14 -56.58 13.10
N SER A 349 -0.75 -57.51 13.52
CA SER A 349 -1.20 -58.83 13.03
C SER A 349 -2.47 -59.19 13.87
N LEU A 350 -3.45 -60.00 13.48
CA LEU A 350 -3.49 -61.48 13.59
C LEU A 350 -4.92 -61.97 13.25
N HIS A 351 -5.05 -63.15 12.61
CA HIS A 351 -6.07 -64.20 12.86
C HIS A 351 -7.59 -63.88 12.72
N SER A 352 -8.50 -64.79 12.32
CA SER A 352 -8.38 -66.11 11.65
C SER A 352 -9.77 -66.53 11.11
N ALA A 353 -9.83 -67.24 9.98
CA ALA A 353 -11.08 -67.71 9.37
C ALA A 353 -11.71 -68.93 10.08
N PRO A 354 -12.92 -69.37 9.67
CA PRO A 354 -12.99 -70.45 8.68
C PRO A 354 -14.00 -70.23 7.53
N ARG A 355 -14.04 -71.18 6.58
CA ARG A 355 -14.72 -71.11 5.27
C ARG A 355 -15.97 -72.00 5.21
N PHE A 356 -16.97 -71.60 4.43
CA PHE A 356 -17.80 -72.45 3.53
C PHE A 356 -18.45 -71.50 2.47
N HIS A 357 -18.67 -71.73 1.16
CA HIS A 357 -18.30 -72.67 0.08
C HIS A 357 -19.53 -73.15 -0.73
N LYS A 358 -19.83 -72.38 -1.80
CA LYS A 358 -20.50 -72.76 -3.09
C LYS A 358 -22.02 -73.07 -3.17
N HIS A 359 -22.51 -72.96 -4.42
CA HIS A 359 -23.78 -73.39 -5.02
C HIS A 359 -25.04 -72.55 -4.67
N HIS A 360 -26.05 -72.40 -5.54
CA HIS A 360 -26.23 -72.86 -6.93
C HIS A 360 -27.05 -71.85 -7.77
N ASP A 361 -27.22 -72.15 -9.06
CA ASP A 361 -27.99 -71.41 -10.08
C ASP A 361 -29.52 -71.53 -9.89
N HIS A 362 -30.29 -70.64 -10.54
CA HIS A 362 -31.35 -71.06 -11.49
C HIS A 362 -31.98 -69.88 -12.27
N ASP A 363 -32.36 -70.14 -13.52
CA ASP A 363 -33.18 -69.26 -14.37
C ASP A 363 -34.63 -69.15 -13.92
N HIS A 364 -35.33 -68.10 -14.38
CA HIS A 364 -36.57 -68.29 -15.16
C HIS A 364 -36.99 -67.02 -15.93
N ALA A 365 -37.66 -67.21 -17.07
CA ALA A 365 -38.27 -66.15 -17.88
C ALA A 365 -39.64 -66.58 -18.42
N SER A 366 -40.57 -65.63 -18.62
CA SER A 366 -41.76 -65.78 -19.48
C SER A 366 -42.50 -64.45 -19.74
N ASN A 367 -43.13 -64.32 -20.92
CA ASN A 367 -43.86 -63.14 -21.39
C ASN A 367 -45.33 -63.08 -20.89
N GLY A 368 -46.04 -61.98 -21.22
CA GLY A 368 -47.51 -61.90 -21.14
C GLY A 368 -48.12 -60.66 -21.82
N ASP A 369 -48.50 -60.78 -23.10
CA ASP A 369 -49.31 -59.80 -23.84
C ASP A 369 -50.83 -60.06 -23.71
N VAL A 370 -51.68 -59.00 -23.71
CA VAL A 370 -53.04 -58.94 -24.29
C VAL A 370 -53.37 -57.46 -24.62
N ALA A 371 -54.22 -57.17 -25.62
CA ALA A 371 -54.46 -55.81 -26.15
C ALA A 371 -55.95 -55.45 -26.42
N ASN A 372 -56.20 -54.16 -26.70
CA ASN A 372 -57.44 -53.53 -27.25
C ASN A 372 -58.71 -53.54 -26.34
N SER A 373 -59.71 -52.65 -26.48
CA SER A 373 -60.17 -51.84 -27.64
C SER A 373 -61.00 -50.59 -27.28
N HIS A 374 -60.95 -49.53 -28.14
CA HIS A 374 -62.00 -48.49 -28.38
C HIS A 374 -62.45 -47.59 -27.18
N GLY A 375 -63.11 -46.44 -27.35
CA GLY A 375 -63.50 -45.63 -28.53
C GLY A 375 -64.21 -44.32 -28.10
N THR A 376 -64.15 -43.25 -28.91
CA THR A 376 -64.64 -41.89 -28.54
C THR A 376 -66.18 -41.71 -28.60
N PRO A 377 -66.72 -40.72 -27.87
CA PRO A 377 -67.47 -39.66 -28.58
C PRO A 377 -67.10 -38.20 -28.18
N LYS A 378 -67.72 -37.22 -28.85
CA LYS A 378 -67.49 -35.75 -28.75
C LYS A 378 -68.86 -34.98 -28.69
N PRO A 379 -68.98 -33.63 -28.61
CA PRO A 379 -69.73 -32.99 -27.52
C PRO A 379 -70.89 -32.03 -27.95
N ASN A 380 -71.28 -31.13 -27.03
CA ASN A 380 -72.33 -30.07 -27.05
C ASN A 380 -73.70 -30.52 -26.44
N ARG A 381 -74.60 -29.64 -25.95
CA ARG A 381 -74.80 -28.21 -26.27
C ARG A 381 -75.62 -27.38 -25.22
N PHE A 382 -75.03 -26.27 -24.69
CA PHE A 382 -75.68 -25.00 -24.21
C PHE A 382 -76.77 -25.14 -23.09
N THR A 383 -77.44 -24.12 -22.50
CA THR A 383 -77.62 -22.63 -22.63
C THR A 383 -78.13 -22.11 -21.26
N MET A 384 -78.11 -20.84 -20.78
CA MET A 384 -77.61 -19.48 -21.16
C MET A 384 -76.67 -18.98 -20.02
N SER A 385 -76.32 -17.71 -19.71
CA SER A 385 -76.56 -16.30 -20.15
C SER A 385 -75.25 -15.51 -19.83
N SER A 386 -74.85 -14.34 -20.38
CA SER A 386 -75.46 -13.09 -20.88
C SER A 386 -75.80 -12.05 -19.78
N HIS A 387 -75.35 -10.78 -19.82
CA HIS A 387 -74.61 -9.97 -20.82
C HIS A 387 -73.46 -9.14 -20.12
N HIS A 388 -72.60 -8.31 -20.74
CA HIS A 388 -72.46 -7.83 -22.13
C HIS A 388 -70.96 -7.62 -22.51
N GLU A 389 -70.55 -6.46 -23.05
CA GLU A 389 -69.23 -6.21 -23.66
C GLU A 389 -68.74 -4.76 -23.46
N LYS A 390 -67.40 -4.53 -23.54
CA LYS A 390 -66.77 -3.75 -24.64
C LYS A 390 -65.24 -3.77 -24.61
N LYS A 391 -64.63 -3.69 -25.81
CA LYS A 391 -63.19 -3.45 -26.06
C LYS A 391 -62.97 -2.06 -26.68
N PRO A 392 -61.76 -1.51 -26.63
CA PRO A 392 -61.25 -0.59 -27.66
C PRO A 392 -60.35 -1.31 -28.70
N ARG A 393 -60.08 -0.64 -29.83
CA ARG A 393 -59.20 -1.06 -30.94
C ARG A 393 -58.17 0.06 -31.25
N PRO A 394 -57.06 -0.23 -31.97
CA PRO A 394 -56.02 0.74 -32.30
C PRO A 394 -56.34 1.58 -33.56
N LEU A 395 -55.60 2.69 -33.75
CA LEU A 395 -55.54 3.48 -34.98
C LEU A 395 -54.12 4.00 -35.26
N HIS A 396 -53.80 4.26 -36.54
CA HIS A 396 -52.54 4.84 -37.03
C HIS A 396 -52.67 6.35 -37.31
N HIS A 397 -51.57 7.12 -37.33
CA HIS A 397 -50.99 7.70 -38.56
C HIS A 397 -49.72 8.56 -38.33
N ARG A 398 -48.89 8.70 -39.38
CA ARG A 398 -47.79 9.67 -39.61
C ARG A 398 -48.36 10.87 -40.44
N PRO A 399 -47.77 12.09 -40.47
CA PRO A 399 -46.39 12.47 -40.90
C PRO A 399 -45.64 13.33 -39.83
N ALA A 400 -44.39 13.79 -39.91
CA ALA A 400 -43.42 14.19 -40.97
C ALA A 400 -43.45 15.68 -41.43
N ALA A 401 -42.24 16.25 -41.59
CA ALA A 401 -41.86 17.58 -42.14
C ALA A 401 -42.00 18.87 -41.27
N GLY A 402 -40.99 19.75 -41.38
CA GLY A 402 -41.11 21.22 -41.34
C GLY A 402 -40.94 21.95 -39.98
N PRO A 403 -40.03 22.94 -39.86
CA PRO A 403 -40.00 23.89 -38.74
C PRO A 403 -40.75 25.21 -39.06
N PRO A 404 -41.31 25.91 -38.05
CA PRO A 404 -41.70 27.32 -38.15
C PRO A 404 -40.73 28.26 -37.42
N ALA A 405 -40.67 29.54 -37.83
CA ALA A 405 -39.83 30.57 -37.21
C ALA A 405 -40.53 31.95 -37.18
N ALA A 406 -40.11 32.79 -36.22
CA ALA A 406 -40.58 34.17 -35.97
C ALA A 406 -42.09 34.28 -35.58
N SER A 407 -42.59 35.35 -34.95
CA SER A 407 -42.03 36.66 -34.54
C SER A 407 -42.82 37.17 -33.31
N SER A 408 -42.53 38.25 -32.59
CA SER A 408 -41.42 39.22 -32.52
C SER A 408 -41.58 40.09 -31.25
N LYS A 409 -40.48 40.58 -30.65
CA LYS A 409 -40.33 41.94 -30.06
C LYS A 409 -38.96 42.14 -29.38
N SER A 410 -38.16 43.04 -29.95
CA SER A 410 -36.98 43.72 -29.37
C SER A 410 -36.97 45.14 -29.99
N PRO A 411 -36.26 46.15 -29.43
CA PRO A 411 -34.80 46.29 -29.45
C PRO A 411 -34.28 46.66 -28.02
N ILE A 412 -33.12 47.27 -27.72
CA ILE A 412 -32.01 47.95 -28.42
C ILE A 412 -30.70 47.63 -27.64
N ALA A 413 -29.48 47.54 -28.18
CA ALA A 413 -28.92 47.05 -29.45
C ALA A 413 -27.37 47.00 -29.29
N ALA A 414 -26.67 46.26 -30.15
CA ALA A 414 -25.19 46.32 -30.25
C ALA A 414 -24.74 46.01 -31.68
N PRO A 415 -23.70 46.69 -32.19
CA PRO A 415 -22.69 46.04 -33.08
C PRO A 415 -21.29 46.73 -33.00
N PRO A 416 -20.28 46.40 -33.85
CA PRO A 416 -20.00 45.18 -34.61
C PRO A 416 -18.56 44.63 -34.38
N ARG A 417 -18.16 43.64 -35.20
CA ARG A 417 -16.79 43.07 -35.32
C ARG A 417 -16.26 43.26 -36.75
N ALA A 418 -14.94 43.47 -36.88
CA ALA A 418 -14.01 43.04 -37.95
C ALA A 418 -14.24 43.38 -39.46
N ALA A 419 -13.24 44.03 -40.08
CA ALA A 419 -12.89 44.09 -41.51
C ALA A 419 -11.48 44.76 -41.66
N LEU A 420 -10.64 44.61 -42.70
CA LEU A 420 -10.47 43.60 -43.77
C LEU A 420 -9.05 43.73 -44.42
N SER A 421 -8.56 42.66 -45.08
CA SER A 421 -7.52 42.60 -46.16
C SER A 421 -6.21 43.45 -46.13
N GLY A 422 -5.06 42.81 -46.46
CA GLY A 422 -3.81 43.49 -46.89
C GLY A 422 -3.83 43.94 -48.38
N PRO A 423 -2.71 44.38 -49.02
CA PRO A 423 -1.41 43.70 -48.98
C PRO A 423 -0.10 44.56 -49.11
N ALA A 424 1.06 43.88 -49.10
CA ALA A 424 2.29 44.13 -49.89
C ALA A 424 3.05 45.49 -49.94
N ARG A 425 4.24 45.50 -49.30
CA ARG A 425 5.59 45.62 -49.94
C ARG A 425 6.05 46.94 -50.62
N ALA A 426 6.69 47.82 -49.83
CA ALA A 426 7.90 48.59 -50.18
C ALA A 426 8.65 48.96 -48.87
N LYS A 427 9.97 48.80 -48.67
CA LYS A 427 11.20 49.21 -49.39
C LYS A 427 11.67 50.66 -49.14
N SER A 428 12.30 50.89 -47.97
CA SER A 428 13.49 51.76 -47.73
C SER A 428 13.87 51.74 -46.24
N ASP A 429 15.08 52.06 -45.77
CA ASP A 429 16.42 51.86 -46.35
C ASP A 429 17.51 51.92 -45.25
N HIS A 430 18.63 51.21 -45.49
CA HIS A 430 19.96 51.38 -44.87
C HIS A 430 20.16 51.22 -43.34
N ALA A 431 21.46 51.16 -42.96
CA ALA A 431 22.00 50.86 -41.64
C ALA A 431 23.23 51.74 -41.33
N GLY A 432 23.76 51.67 -40.10
CA GLY A 432 24.77 52.55 -39.50
C GLY A 432 24.13 53.30 -38.30
N GLU A 433 24.65 53.28 -37.07
CA GLU A 433 25.99 53.70 -36.61
C GLU A 433 26.26 55.18 -36.98
N GLU A 434 26.57 56.10 -36.07
CA GLU A 434 27.30 55.96 -34.79
C GLU A 434 26.99 57.15 -33.80
N LYS A 435 27.54 57.11 -32.57
CA LYS A 435 27.79 58.24 -31.63
C LYS A 435 26.62 59.05 -31.01
N GLY A 436 26.44 58.89 -29.68
CA GLY A 436 27.01 59.87 -28.73
C GLY A 436 26.11 60.84 -27.91
N SER A 437 26.23 60.75 -26.57
CA SER A 437 26.02 61.82 -25.54
C SER A 437 24.58 62.33 -25.28
N LEU A 438 24.02 62.26 -24.06
CA LEU A 438 24.30 63.15 -22.92
C LEU A 438 23.57 62.72 -21.61
N LYS A 439 24.13 63.12 -20.46
CA LYS A 439 23.56 63.42 -19.10
C LYS A 439 22.11 62.98 -18.77
N SER A 440 21.82 62.45 -17.56
CA SER A 440 21.97 63.21 -16.30
C SER A 440 21.84 62.39 -14.99
N SER A 441 22.40 62.96 -13.91
CA SER A 441 22.05 62.81 -12.46
C SER A 441 21.78 61.44 -11.84
N ASN A 442 22.71 61.02 -10.97
CA ASN A 442 22.46 60.27 -9.73
C ASN A 442 23.02 61.11 -8.57
N ASP A 443 22.36 61.14 -7.42
CA ASP A 443 22.86 61.76 -6.18
C ASP A 443 22.89 60.74 -5.02
N ALA A 444 23.85 60.90 -4.11
CA ALA A 444 24.06 60.02 -2.95
C ALA A 444 24.48 60.84 -1.70
N PRO A 445 24.14 60.39 -0.46
CA PRO A 445 24.30 61.18 0.75
C PRO A 445 25.75 61.25 1.27
N ASN A 446 26.05 62.22 2.15
CA ASN A 446 27.42 62.64 2.44
C ASN A 446 27.70 62.99 3.92
N GLY A 447 28.88 62.57 4.41
CA GLY A 447 29.57 63.03 5.63
C GLY A 447 29.19 62.35 6.97
N PRO A 448 29.95 62.59 8.06
CA PRO A 448 31.25 63.27 8.15
C PRO A 448 32.35 62.48 8.91
N SER A 449 33.62 62.89 8.79
CA SER A 449 34.73 62.46 9.67
C SER A 449 35.90 63.47 9.61
N PRO A 450 36.82 63.49 10.60
CA PRO A 450 37.41 64.74 11.07
C PRO A 450 38.72 65.17 10.40
N SER A 451 38.90 66.48 10.27
CA SER A 451 40.17 67.13 9.95
C SER A 451 40.78 67.80 11.20
N GLY A 452 42.04 67.45 11.50
CA GLY A 452 42.85 68.20 12.46
C GLY A 452 43.46 69.43 11.80
N VAL A 453 43.64 70.52 12.57
CA VAL A 453 44.31 71.74 12.10
C VAL A 453 45.74 71.76 12.62
N SER A 454 46.72 71.54 11.75
CA SER A 454 48.12 71.87 11.98
C SER A 454 48.46 73.23 11.36
N VAL A 455 49.14 74.08 12.13
CA VAL A 455 49.53 75.43 11.68
C VAL A 455 50.78 75.33 10.78
N MET A 456 50.83 76.16 9.73
CA MET A 456 52.00 76.27 8.86
C MET A 456 53.15 77.03 9.55
N GLU A 457 54.30 76.38 9.69
CA GLU A 457 55.58 77.08 9.81
C GLU A 457 56.14 77.36 8.40
N ASN A 458 56.56 78.60 8.15
CA ASN A 458 57.30 78.95 6.94
C ASN A 458 58.80 78.82 7.19
N SER A 459 59.52 78.15 6.28
CA SER A 459 60.98 78.17 6.21
C SER A 459 61.47 77.96 4.77
N PRO A 460 62.67 78.45 4.41
CA PRO A 460 62.89 79.00 3.07
C PRO A 460 63.46 78.01 2.05
N SER A 461 63.20 78.28 0.78
CA SER A 461 63.94 77.74 -0.35
C SER A 461 64.94 78.76 -0.90
N THR A 462 66.21 78.38 -0.99
CA THR A 462 67.30 79.21 -1.52
C THR A 462 67.58 78.89 -2.99
N ALA A 463 67.71 79.92 -3.83
CA ALA A 463 68.39 79.84 -5.11
C ALA A 463 69.15 81.17 -5.36
N SER A 464 70.34 81.09 -5.95
CA SER A 464 71.33 82.17 -5.96
C SER A 464 71.52 82.84 -7.33
N ALA A 465 71.79 84.13 -7.32
CA ALA A 465 72.50 84.84 -8.39
C ALA A 465 73.24 86.06 -7.79
N SER A 466 74.37 86.46 -8.39
CA SER A 466 75.32 87.41 -7.80
C SER A 466 75.65 88.60 -8.71
N SER A 467 75.76 89.80 -8.14
CA SER A 467 76.62 90.89 -8.64
C SER A 467 76.87 91.93 -7.52
N ALA A 468 77.87 92.80 -7.67
CA ALA A 468 78.32 93.72 -6.62
C ALA A 468 78.73 95.11 -7.17
N ALA A 469 78.55 96.16 -6.35
CA ALA A 469 79.08 97.52 -6.53
C ALA A 469 79.06 98.30 -5.18
N THR A 470 79.68 99.49 -5.11
CA THR A 470 80.09 100.16 -3.84
C THR A 470 79.85 101.68 -3.78
N ALA A 471 79.98 102.27 -2.56
CA ALA A 471 80.19 103.70 -2.20
C ALA A 471 78.95 104.63 -2.06
N ALA A 472 78.93 105.75 -1.28
CA ALA A 472 79.68 106.19 -0.07
C ALA A 472 79.13 107.55 0.54
N MET A 473 79.51 107.89 1.80
CA MET A 473 79.40 109.22 2.51
C MET A 473 77.99 109.79 2.85
N GLY A 474 77.74 110.74 3.77
CA GLY A 474 78.58 111.61 4.67
C GLY A 474 77.81 112.20 5.89
N SER A 475 78.31 113.23 6.63
CA SER A 475 77.88 113.55 8.05
C SER A 475 77.92 115.04 8.55
N SER A 476 77.15 115.43 9.61
CA SER A 476 77.43 116.47 10.69
C SER A 476 76.14 117.06 11.37
N LYS A 477 76.13 118.01 12.36
CA LYS A 477 76.53 118.00 13.82
C LYS A 477 75.99 119.26 14.62
N PHE A 478 75.96 119.27 15.99
CA PHE A 478 75.88 120.39 17.03
C PHE A 478 74.73 120.48 18.12
N SER A 479 74.82 121.37 19.15
CA SER A 479 74.41 121.14 20.59
C SER A 479 73.87 122.33 21.51
N PRO A 480 74.08 122.53 22.87
CA PRO A 480 73.01 122.65 23.93
C PRO A 480 73.13 123.72 25.11
N SER A 481 72.30 123.71 26.20
CA SER A 481 72.60 124.26 27.59
C SER A 481 71.49 124.03 28.71
N ARG A 482 71.78 124.30 30.03
CA ARG A 482 70.90 124.13 31.25
C ARG A 482 71.40 124.89 32.54
N SER A 483 70.64 124.91 33.67
CA SER A 483 71.08 125.40 35.03
C SER A 483 70.74 124.45 36.22
N ALA A 484 70.57 124.93 37.48
CA ALA A 484 70.98 124.15 38.68
C ALA A 484 70.03 123.96 39.90
N ASP A 485 69.01 124.80 40.19
CA ASP A 485 68.19 124.65 41.42
C ASP A 485 67.38 123.34 41.48
N ASP A 486 67.09 122.76 40.32
CA ASP A 486 66.36 121.49 40.16
C ASP A 486 66.93 120.36 41.05
N LYS A 487 68.25 120.36 41.28
CA LYS A 487 68.99 119.22 41.86
C LYS A 487 68.53 118.78 43.24
N LYS A 488 68.12 119.68 44.13
CA LYS A 488 67.64 119.26 45.46
C LYS A 488 66.25 118.65 45.37
N LYS A 489 65.35 119.27 44.60
CA LYS A 489 63.96 118.84 44.45
C LYS A 489 63.86 117.50 43.69
N ILE A 490 64.81 117.24 42.80
CA ILE A 490 65.04 115.93 42.19
C ILE A 490 65.25 114.85 43.27
N SER A 491 66.16 115.04 44.23
CA SER A 491 66.48 113.97 45.20
C SER A 491 65.35 113.59 46.18
N GLU A 492 64.47 114.53 46.53
CA GLU A 492 63.28 114.23 47.37
C GLU A 492 62.23 113.45 46.54
N LEU A 493 62.01 113.86 45.28
CA LEU A 493 61.13 113.15 44.34
C LEU A 493 61.68 111.77 43.93
N GLU A 494 62.99 111.59 43.84
CA GLU A 494 63.64 110.30 43.56
C GLU A 494 63.37 109.28 44.68
N ALA A 495 63.30 109.72 45.95
CA ALA A 495 63.00 108.83 47.08
C ALA A 495 61.52 108.40 47.10
N GLU A 496 60.59 109.33 46.90
CA GLU A 496 59.16 109.00 46.76
C GLU A 496 58.89 108.12 45.53
N LEU A 497 59.52 108.44 44.39
CA LEU A 497 59.45 107.64 43.17
C LEU A 497 60.00 106.24 43.38
N THR A 498 61.11 106.06 44.10
CA THR A 498 61.67 104.73 44.42
C THR A 498 60.69 103.91 45.26
N THR A 499 60.04 104.54 46.24
CA THR A 499 59.05 103.89 47.12
C THR A 499 57.81 103.47 46.33
N MET A 500 57.19 104.39 45.59
CA MET A 500 56.04 104.09 44.72
C MET A 500 56.39 103.04 43.64
N THR A 501 57.60 103.07 43.08
CA THR A 501 58.05 102.06 42.11
C THR A 501 58.16 100.68 42.77
N SER A 502 58.66 100.59 44.00
CA SER A 502 58.73 99.33 44.76
C SER A 502 57.34 98.75 45.05
N GLU A 503 56.40 99.59 45.49
CA GLU A 503 55.03 99.16 45.79
C GLU A 503 54.30 98.74 44.49
N PHE A 504 54.40 99.54 43.43
CA PHE A 504 53.82 99.23 42.13
C PHE A 504 54.40 97.95 41.52
N SER A 505 55.70 97.69 41.65
CA SER A 505 56.31 96.41 41.24
C SER A 505 55.73 95.22 42.00
N SER A 506 55.55 95.34 43.32
CA SER A 506 54.97 94.28 44.16
C SER A 506 53.50 93.99 43.83
N GLU A 507 52.70 95.02 43.53
CA GLU A 507 51.32 94.84 43.05
C GLU A 507 51.30 94.21 41.66
N LEU A 508 52.20 94.61 40.76
CA LEU A 508 52.27 94.12 39.39
C LEU A 508 52.71 92.65 39.33
N GLU A 509 53.67 92.22 40.15
CA GLU A 509 54.00 90.80 40.33
C GLU A 509 52.80 90.00 40.90
N THR A 510 52.12 90.55 41.91
CA THR A 510 50.92 89.93 42.51
C THR A 510 49.77 89.78 41.51
N LEU A 511 49.57 90.78 40.63
CA LEU A 511 48.60 90.75 39.54
C LEU A 511 49.03 89.78 38.44
N SER A 512 50.32 89.73 38.08
CA SER A 512 50.88 88.80 37.10
C SER A 512 50.66 87.34 37.53
N TYR A 513 50.95 87.00 38.79
CA TYR A 513 50.72 85.65 39.34
C TYR A 513 49.23 85.27 39.34
N LYS A 514 48.34 86.19 39.73
CA LYS A 514 46.88 85.99 39.65
C LYS A 514 46.42 85.79 38.20
N LEU A 515 47.00 86.52 37.25
CA LEU A 515 46.67 86.43 35.84
C LEU A 515 47.17 85.10 35.22
N SER A 516 48.37 84.62 35.58
CA SER A 516 48.87 83.30 35.15
C SER A 516 47.95 82.18 35.64
N ASN A 517 47.64 82.16 36.95
CA ASN A 517 46.76 81.13 37.52
C ASN A 517 45.34 81.17 36.92
N ALA A 518 44.81 82.35 36.60
CA ALA A 518 43.54 82.49 35.90
C ALA A 518 43.61 82.02 34.44
N HIS A 519 44.73 82.28 33.75
CA HIS A 519 44.97 81.84 32.38
C HIS A 519 45.13 80.32 32.28
N GLU A 520 45.94 79.71 33.15
CA GLU A 520 46.11 78.26 33.27
C GLU A 520 44.78 77.57 33.60
N SER A 521 44.00 78.12 34.54
CA SER A 521 42.66 77.63 34.86
C SER A 521 41.72 77.69 33.65
N SER A 522 41.77 78.80 32.90
CA SER A 522 40.98 78.98 31.67
C SER A 522 41.36 77.96 30.59
N LEU A 523 42.66 77.76 30.34
CA LEU A 523 43.18 76.76 29.40
C LEU A 523 42.79 75.33 29.81
N PHE A 524 42.87 74.98 31.09
CA PHE A 524 42.43 73.69 31.62
C PHE A 524 40.93 73.46 31.35
N TRP A 525 40.08 74.44 31.67
CA TRP A 525 38.63 74.32 31.41
C TRP A 525 38.31 74.29 29.92
N GLN A 526 39.01 75.07 29.09
CA GLN A 526 38.87 75.04 27.63
C GLN A 526 39.26 73.66 27.05
N GLN A 527 40.36 73.06 27.52
CA GLN A 527 40.79 71.72 27.10
C GLN A 527 39.79 70.64 27.56
N LYS A 528 39.28 70.72 28.80
CA LYS A 528 38.24 69.82 29.30
C LYS A 528 36.93 69.96 28.52
N HIS A 529 36.50 71.18 28.22
CA HIS A 529 35.30 71.43 27.42
C HIS A 529 35.45 70.90 25.99
N SER A 530 36.61 71.11 25.35
CA SER A 530 36.91 70.56 24.02
C SER A 530 36.85 69.02 24.00
N SER A 531 37.50 68.37 24.96
CA SER A 531 37.49 66.90 25.11
C SER A 531 36.09 66.33 25.39
N LEU A 532 35.30 67.00 26.23
CA LEU A 532 33.91 66.62 26.49
C LEU A 532 33.02 66.80 25.25
N ASN A 533 33.19 67.90 24.51
CA ASN A 533 32.43 68.17 23.29
C ASN A 533 32.76 67.16 22.17
N GLN A 534 34.04 66.80 21.99
CA GLN A 534 34.43 65.71 21.07
C GLN A 534 33.79 64.38 21.46
N THR A 535 33.75 64.07 22.77
CA THR A 535 33.12 62.85 23.29
C THR A 535 31.61 62.85 23.03
N PHE A 536 30.93 63.97 23.30
CA PHE A 536 29.50 64.16 23.05
C PHE A 536 29.16 63.99 21.56
N LEU A 537 29.90 64.66 20.66
CA LEU A 537 29.71 64.57 19.21
C LEU A 537 29.89 63.13 18.69
N LYS A 538 30.84 62.37 19.26
CA LYS A 538 30.97 60.95 18.95
C LYS A 538 29.73 60.17 19.40
N THR A 539 29.31 60.27 20.66
CA THR A 539 28.14 59.52 21.17
C THR A 539 26.81 59.89 20.49
N ASP A 540 26.64 61.13 20.05
CA ASP A 540 25.48 61.55 19.24
C ASP A 540 25.54 60.96 17.82
N THR A 541 26.74 60.86 17.22
CA THR A 541 26.93 60.15 15.94
C THR A 541 26.63 58.66 16.09
N ASP A 542 27.17 58.00 17.11
CA ASP A 542 26.93 56.58 17.40
C ASP A 542 25.42 56.31 17.66
N LEU A 543 24.73 57.21 18.38
CA LEU A 543 23.28 57.14 18.60
C LEU A 543 22.46 57.32 17.31
N ARG A 544 22.90 58.17 16.38
CA ARG A 544 22.22 58.34 15.07
C ARG A 544 22.37 57.09 14.20
N LEU A 545 23.56 56.47 14.20
CA LEU A 545 23.82 55.22 13.48
C LEU A 545 22.97 54.07 14.06
N LEU A 546 22.97 53.87 15.38
CA LEU A 546 22.14 52.86 16.05
C LEU A 546 20.63 53.08 15.81
N ARG A 547 20.16 54.33 15.74
CA ARG A 547 18.76 54.63 15.40
C ARG A 547 18.43 54.31 13.94
N ALA A 548 19.36 54.51 13.00
CA ALA A 548 19.18 54.15 11.61
C ALA A 548 19.14 52.61 11.43
N GLU A 549 20.04 51.88 12.08
CA GLU A 549 20.09 50.41 12.08
C GLU A 549 18.84 49.79 12.73
N LEU A 550 18.39 50.30 13.88
CA LEU A 550 17.14 49.85 14.51
C LEU A 550 15.92 50.15 13.62
N SER A 551 15.97 51.21 12.82
CA SER A 551 14.91 51.52 11.84
C SER A 551 14.93 50.58 10.63
N SER A 552 16.10 50.20 10.10
CA SER A 552 16.18 49.23 9.00
C SER A 552 15.81 47.81 9.45
N LEU A 553 16.17 47.42 10.68
CA LEU A 553 15.74 46.15 11.28
C LEU A 553 14.21 46.10 11.46
N LYS A 554 13.57 47.20 11.89
CA LYS A 554 12.10 47.28 11.94
C LYS A 554 11.46 47.17 10.57
N GLN A 555 11.96 47.88 9.57
CA GLN A 555 11.47 47.76 8.19
C GLN A 555 11.58 46.32 7.67
N THR A 556 12.73 45.68 7.91
CA THR A 556 12.99 44.28 7.55
C THR A 556 12.04 43.31 8.27
N GLN A 557 11.68 43.59 9.52
CA GLN A 557 10.68 42.81 10.24
C GLN A 557 9.27 43.01 9.66
N GLU A 558 8.83 44.25 9.46
CA GLU A 558 7.51 44.53 8.89
C GLU A 558 7.32 43.92 7.50
N ASP A 559 8.36 43.94 6.66
CA ASP A 559 8.30 43.38 5.31
C ASP A 559 8.28 41.84 5.34
N ARG A 560 9.02 41.21 6.26
CA ARG A 560 8.88 39.76 6.54
C ARG A 560 7.48 39.39 7.05
N ASP A 561 6.89 40.20 7.92
CA ASP A 561 5.55 39.97 8.45
C ASP A 561 4.47 40.14 7.35
N LYS A 562 4.68 41.06 6.39
CA LYS A 562 3.85 41.22 5.18
C LYS A 562 3.95 39.99 4.26
N ASP A 563 5.16 39.46 4.04
CA ASP A 563 5.41 38.27 3.23
C ASP A 563 4.80 37.01 3.87
N ILE A 564 4.99 36.80 5.17
CA ILE A 564 4.37 35.70 5.92
C ILE A 564 2.83 35.79 5.83
N ALA A 565 2.27 36.99 5.99
CA ALA A 565 0.83 37.19 5.86
C ALA A 565 0.32 36.97 4.41
N ALA A 566 1.15 37.25 3.39
CA ALA A 566 0.83 36.95 2.00
C ALA A 566 0.87 35.44 1.72
N GLN A 567 1.89 34.75 2.21
CA GLN A 567 2.03 33.29 2.11
C GLN A 567 0.88 32.57 2.84
N MET A 568 0.48 33.02 4.04
CA MET A 568 -0.70 32.52 4.74
C MET A 568 -1.99 32.70 3.92
N ARG A 569 -2.19 33.85 3.27
CA ARG A 569 -3.35 34.07 2.40
C ARG A 569 -3.34 33.14 1.18
N GLY A 570 -2.18 32.90 0.58
CA GLY A 570 -2.00 31.90 -0.48
C GLY A 570 -2.41 30.51 -0.02
N LEU A 571 -1.80 30.02 1.07
CA LEU A 571 -2.09 28.71 1.65
C LEU A 571 -3.56 28.52 2.06
N MET A 572 -4.25 29.58 2.49
CA MET A 572 -5.69 29.53 2.76
C MET A 572 -6.53 29.38 1.48
N LEU A 573 -6.18 30.11 0.41
CA LEU A 573 -6.82 29.97 -0.90
C LEU A 573 -6.56 28.58 -1.51
N ASP A 574 -5.33 28.08 -1.44
CA ASP A 574 -4.94 26.76 -1.91
C ASP A 574 -5.68 25.65 -1.15
N ARG A 575 -5.79 25.77 0.19
CA ARG A 575 -6.57 24.86 1.04
C ARG A 575 -8.04 24.83 0.66
N ASP A 576 -8.65 26.00 0.44
CA ASP A 576 -10.09 26.08 0.15
C ASP A 576 -10.39 25.63 -1.29
N ALA A 577 -9.51 25.91 -2.25
CA ALA A 577 -9.56 25.31 -3.58
C ALA A 577 -9.39 23.78 -3.55
N TRP A 578 -8.47 23.26 -2.72
CA TRP A 578 -8.35 21.82 -2.46
C TRP A 578 -9.62 21.22 -1.85
N ARG A 579 -10.27 21.94 -0.94
CA ARG A 579 -11.51 21.50 -0.30
C ARG A 579 -12.66 21.40 -1.30
N ASP A 580 -12.79 22.36 -2.21
CA ASP A 580 -13.81 22.33 -3.24
C ASP A 580 -13.53 21.28 -4.32
N ALA A 581 -12.26 21.11 -4.72
CA ALA A 581 -11.83 20.01 -5.60
C ALA A 581 -12.11 18.64 -4.97
N TYR A 582 -11.83 18.47 -3.67
CA TYR A 582 -12.15 17.26 -2.91
C TYR A 582 -13.66 17.02 -2.81
N ASN A 583 -14.46 18.07 -2.56
CA ASN A 583 -15.92 17.97 -2.50
C ASN A 583 -16.53 17.52 -3.84
N GLU A 584 -16.06 18.05 -4.97
CA GLU A 584 -16.52 17.66 -6.30
C GLU A 584 -16.02 16.25 -6.68
N ALA A 585 -14.77 15.90 -6.36
CA ALA A 585 -14.27 14.53 -6.51
C ALA A 585 -15.07 13.51 -5.70
N MET A 586 -15.39 13.81 -4.43
CA MET A 586 -16.25 12.98 -3.58
C MET A 586 -17.72 12.94 -4.03
N LYS A 587 -18.14 13.86 -4.92
CA LYS A 587 -19.46 13.84 -5.58
C LYS A 587 -19.42 12.99 -6.84
N GLU A 588 -18.33 13.04 -7.62
CA GLU A 588 -18.12 12.12 -8.75
C GLU A 588 -17.92 10.67 -8.28
N VAL A 589 -17.18 10.44 -7.20
CA VAL A 589 -17.04 9.11 -6.57
C VAL A 589 -18.40 8.53 -6.22
N ARG A 590 -19.26 9.27 -5.51
CA ARG A 590 -20.62 8.80 -5.16
C ARG A 590 -21.50 8.50 -6.39
N ALA A 591 -21.39 9.30 -7.45
CA ALA A 591 -22.08 9.02 -8.72
C ALA A 591 -21.54 7.75 -9.41
N ARG A 592 -20.22 7.53 -9.37
CA ARG A 592 -19.58 6.29 -9.86
C ARG A 592 -19.93 5.08 -9.00
N GLU A 593 -20.06 5.23 -7.68
CA GLU A 593 -20.51 4.18 -6.76
C GLU A 593 -21.96 3.77 -7.02
N GLU A 594 -22.87 4.72 -7.30
CA GLU A 594 -24.24 4.44 -7.71
C GLU A 594 -24.28 3.63 -9.02
N VAL A 595 -23.49 4.04 -10.03
CA VAL A 595 -23.33 3.31 -11.29
C VAL A 595 -22.71 1.93 -11.07
N VAL A 596 -21.72 1.78 -10.19
CA VAL A 596 -21.16 0.48 -9.78
C VAL A 596 -22.20 -0.37 -9.05
N GLY A 597 -23.09 0.23 -8.25
CA GLY A 597 -24.22 -0.47 -7.63
C GLY A 597 -25.20 -1.03 -8.67
N VAL A 598 -25.56 -0.23 -9.69
CA VAL A 598 -26.40 -0.67 -10.82
C VAL A 598 -25.70 -1.76 -11.63
N LEU A 599 -24.41 -1.60 -11.96
CA LEU A 599 -23.62 -2.59 -12.70
C LEU A 599 -23.43 -3.89 -11.90
N ARG A 600 -23.19 -3.81 -10.59
CA ARG A 600 -23.19 -4.99 -9.69
C ARG A 600 -24.56 -5.66 -9.66
N GLY A 601 -25.65 -4.88 -9.67
CA GLY A 601 -27.02 -5.38 -9.81
C GLY A 601 -27.26 -6.12 -11.12
N GLN A 602 -26.76 -5.59 -12.24
CA GLN A 602 -26.82 -6.23 -13.56
C GLN A 602 -25.93 -7.49 -13.64
N VAL A 603 -24.70 -7.43 -13.13
CA VAL A 603 -23.79 -8.59 -13.04
C VAL A 603 -24.35 -9.67 -12.11
N ARG A 604 -25.02 -9.31 -11.02
CA ARG A 604 -25.77 -10.26 -10.16
C ARG A 604 -26.94 -10.90 -10.92
N GLY A 605 -27.68 -10.11 -11.70
CA GLY A 605 -28.72 -10.63 -12.60
C GLY A 605 -28.17 -11.59 -13.64
N LEU A 606 -27.03 -11.25 -14.26
CA LEU A 606 -26.36 -12.06 -15.27
C LEU A 606 -25.74 -13.33 -14.67
N LYS A 607 -25.09 -13.25 -13.50
CA LYS A 607 -24.61 -14.41 -12.75
C LYS A 607 -25.77 -15.33 -12.35
N SER A 608 -26.87 -14.79 -11.84
CA SER A 608 -28.08 -15.55 -11.51
C SER A 608 -28.66 -16.25 -12.75
N TRP A 609 -28.72 -15.56 -13.88
CA TRP A 609 -29.20 -16.12 -15.15
C TRP A 609 -28.27 -17.19 -15.72
N VAL A 610 -26.94 -16.99 -15.66
CA VAL A 610 -25.94 -17.99 -16.07
C VAL A 610 -26.00 -19.21 -15.16
N SER A 611 -26.02 -19.05 -13.83
CA SER A 611 -26.18 -20.17 -12.89
C SER A 611 -27.48 -20.95 -13.13
N ALA A 612 -28.60 -20.26 -13.40
CA ALA A 612 -29.87 -20.88 -13.75
C ALA A 612 -29.89 -21.55 -15.16
N SER A 613 -28.98 -21.16 -16.06
CA SER A 613 -28.92 -21.66 -17.45
C SER A 613 -27.83 -22.71 -17.70
N SER A 614 -26.81 -22.80 -16.83
CA SER A 614 -25.63 -23.65 -17.05
C SER A 614 -25.65 -25.01 -16.34
N ARG A 615 -26.59 -25.26 -15.42
CA ARG A 615 -26.80 -26.60 -14.82
C ARG A 615 -28.28 -26.93 -14.73
N GLY A 616 -28.69 -27.98 -15.45
CA GLY A 616 -30.04 -28.56 -15.36
C GLY A 616 -30.25 -29.34 -14.07
N GLY A 617 -30.36 -28.63 -12.95
CA GLY A 617 -30.72 -29.17 -11.63
C GLY A 617 -29.56 -29.60 -10.74
N GLU A 618 -29.22 -28.77 -9.75
CA GLU A 618 -28.94 -29.17 -8.35
C GLU A 618 -28.86 -27.89 -7.48
N GLU A 619 -29.29 -27.95 -6.21
CA GLU A 619 -29.49 -26.77 -5.35
C GLU A 619 -28.31 -26.47 -4.42
N GLN A 620 -27.09 -26.71 -4.89
CA GLN A 620 -25.89 -26.26 -4.18
C GLN A 620 -25.74 -24.74 -4.30
N VAL A 621 -25.35 -24.09 -3.22
CA VAL A 621 -25.04 -22.65 -3.15
C VAL A 621 -23.58 -22.46 -2.72
N SER A 622 -22.92 -21.44 -3.26
CA SER A 622 -21.54 -21.13 -2.89
C SER A 622 -21.43 -20.47 -1.51
N ASP A 623 -20.23 -20.50 -0.94
CA ASP A 623 -19.95 -19.99 0.41
C ASP A 623 -20.37 -18.52 0.57
N GLU A 624 -20.24 -17.68 -0.46
CA GLU A 624 -20.63 -16.26 -0.38
C GLU A 624 -22.16 -16.09 -0.25
N VAL A 625 -22.96 -16.99 -0.82
CA VAL A 625 -24.43 -16.98 -0.68
C VAL A 625 -24.85 -17.45 0.71
N VAL A 626 -24.08 -18.36 1.32
CA VAL A 626 -24.26 -18.77 2.72
C VAL A 626 -23.90 -17.61 3.65
N ALA A 627 -22.73 -16.99 3.45
CA ALA A 627 -22.25 -15.84 4.21
C ALA A 627 -23.16 -14.60 4.10
N GLU A 628 -23.70 -14.28 2.91
CA GLU A 628 -24.67 -13.19 2.72
C GLU A 628 -25.94 -13.44 3.55
N ARG A 629 -26.47 -14.67 3.51
CA ARG A 629 -27.68 -15.05 4.26
C ARG A 629 -27.44 -15.02 5.78
N TRP A 630 -26.29 -15.51 6.24
CA TRP A 630 -25.90 -15.51 7.65
C TRP A 630 -25.70 -14.09 8.18
N THR A 631 -24.96 -13.26 7.45
CA THR A 631 -24.76 -11.83 7.75
C THR A 631 -26.10 -11.09 7.81
N ARG A 632 -27.01 -11.37 6.86
CA ARG A 632 -28.36 -10.78 6.86
C ARG A 632 -29.19 -11.22 8.06
N LEU A 633 -29.04 -12.46 8.54
CA LEU A 633 -29.71 -12.96 9.74
C LEU A 633 -29.18 -12.27 11.01
N GLY A 634 -27.85 -12.20 11.19
CA GLY A 634 -27.23 -11.52 12.32
C GLY A 634 -27.54 -10.02 12.37
N ASN A 635 -27.47 -9.34 11.22
CA ASN A 635 -27.88 -7.94 11.11
C ASN A 635 -29.40 -7.78 11.33
N GLY A 636 -30.21 -8.78 10.96
CA GLY A 636 -31.64 -8.83 11.27
C GLY A 636 -31.91 -8.89 12.78
N LEU A 637 -31.18 -9.74 13.50
CA LEU A 637 -31.26 -9.84 14.97
C LEU A 637 -30.82 -8.54 15.64
N GLN A 638 -29.67 -8.00 15.24
CA GLN A 638 -29.17 -6.72 15.75
C GLN A 638 -30.20 -5.59 15.58
N ASN A 639 -30.82 -5.49 14.40
CA ASN A 639 -31.89 -4.51 14.15
C ASN A 639 -33.14 -4.76 14.98
N TRP A 640 -33.59 -6.01 15.14
CA TRP A 640 -34.74 -6.37 15.98
C TRP A 640 -34.50 -5.95 17.44
N VAL A 641 -33.34 -6.28 18.01
CA VAL A 641 -32.97 -5.88 19.38
C VAL A 641 -32.89 -4.35 19.51
N ILE A 642 -32.28 -3.65 18.55
CA ILE A 642 -32.17 -2.18 18.58
C ILE A 642 -33.55 -1.50 18.46
N ILE A 643 -34.43 -1.99 17.60
CA ILE A 643 -35.77 -1.40 17.39
C ILE A 643 -36.65 -1.58 18.64
N HIS A 644 -36.69 -2.79 19.20
CA HIS A 644 -37.64 -3.10 20.27
C HIS A 644 -37.07 -2.85 21.69
N PHE A 645 -35.76 -2.97 21.92
CA PHE A 645 -35.18 -2.99 23.28
C PHE A 645 -34.25 -1.82 23.63
N ARG A 646 -33.83 -0.98 22.66
CA ARG A 646 -32.93 0.17 22.93
C ARG A 646 -33.42 1.08 24.06
N ARG A 647 -34.72 1.35 24.13
CA ARG A 647 -35.35 2.20 25.15
C ARG A 647 -35.92 1.43 26.35
N VAL A 648 -35.90 0.10 26.33
CA VAL A 648 -36.38 -0.77 27.42
C VAL A 648 -35.33 -0.81 28.53
N ARG A 649 -35.77 -0.84 29.79
CA ARG A 649 -34.92 -1.15 30.95
C ARG A 649 -34.94 -2.66 31.18
N ILE A 650 -33.76 -3.27 31.27
CA ILE A 650 -33.58 -4.65 31.70
C ILE A 650 -33.27 -4.64 33.20
N ASP A 651 -33.82 -5.63 33.91
CA ASP A 651 -33.77 -5.75 35.37
C ASP A 651 -33.88 -7.25 35.72
N VAL A 652 -32.74 -7.95 35.72
CA VAL A 652 -32.68 -9.41 35.86
C VAL A 652 -32.94 -9.90 37.29
N ASP A 653 -32.88 -9.02 38.28
CA ASP A 653 -33.14 -9.38 39.67
C ASP A 653 -34.65 -9.58 39.95
N LYS A 654 -35.52 -8.92 39.17
CA LYS A 654 -36.99 -9.10 39.19
C LYS A 654 -37.46 -10.48 38.74
N ALA A 655 -36.65 -11.18 37.92
CA ALA A 655 -37.02 -12.46 37.34
C ALA A 655 -37.27 -13.53 38.42
N ASP A 656 -38.10 -14.52 38.13
CA ASP A 656 -38.27 -15.67 39.03
C ASP A 656 -37.06 -16.62 38.95
N ASP A 657 -37.01 -17.58 39.88
CA ASP A 657 -35.85 -18.47 40.00
C ASP A 657 -35.72 -19.43 38.80
N ASP A 658 -36.83 -19.80 38.16
CA ASP A 658 -36.84 -20.56 36.89
C ASP A 658 -36.23 -19.76 35.74
N THR A 659 -36.67 -18.51 35.53
CA THR A 659 -36.04 -17.62 34.53
C THR A 659 -34.55 -17.40 34.84
N LYS A 660 -34.16 -17.29 36.11
CA LYS A 660 -32.74 -17.16 36.50
C LYS A 660 -31.93 -18.42 36.18
N GLU A 661 -32.50 -19.62 36.33
CA GLU A 661 -31.86 -20.88 35.89
C GLU A 661 -31.77 -20.95 34.36
N GLN A 662 -32.82 -20.56 33.63
CA GLN A 662 -32.78 -20.48 32.15
C GLN A 662 -31.73 -19.47 31.66
N LEU A 663 -31.58 -18.32 32.31
CA LEU A 663 -30.53 -17.34 32.00
C LEU A 663 -29.13 -17.89 32.26
N LEU A 664 -28.90 -18.53 33.41
CA LEU A 664 -27.63 -19.21 33.73
C LEU A 664 -27.26 -20.25 32.67
N ARG A 665 -28.24 -21.03 32.18
CA ARG A 665 -28.02 -22.01 31.10
C ARG A 665 -27.64 -21.34 29.78
N LEU A 666 -28.38 -20.31 29.37
CA LEU A 666 -28.27 -19.76 28.01
C LEU A 666 -27.07 -18.82 27.85
N VAL A 667 -26.81 -17.99 28.86
CA VAL A 667 -25.72 -17.01 28.93
C VAL A 667 -25.20 -16.99 30.38
N PRO A 668 -24.26 -17.88 30.77
CA PRO A 668 -23.78 -17.99 32.15
C PRO A 668 -23.33 -16.64 32.74
N THR A 669 -22.64 -15.85 31.93
CA THR A 669 -22.10 -14.51 32.25
C THR A 669 -23.16 -13.39 32.34
N TYR A 670 -24.47 -13.68 32.29
CA TYR A 670 -25.51 -12.63 32.21
C TYR A 670 -25.47 -11.58 33.33
N LYS A 671 -24.97 -11.94 34.53
CA LYS A 671 -24.94 -11.07 35.71
C LYS A 671 -24.01 -9.86 35.55
N SER A 672 -22.86 -10.03 34.88
CA SER A 672 -21.93 -8.93 34.59
C SER A 672 -22.39 -8.08 33.40
N PHE A 673 -23.03 -8.69 32.40
CA PHE A 673 -23.33 -8.02 31.12
C PHE A 673 -24.75 -7.45 30.97
N ALA A 674 -25.74 -7.89 31.76
CA ALA A 674 -27.11 -7.37 31.66
C ALA A 674 -27.22 -5.87 32.03
N ALA A 675 -26.38 -5.39 32.96
CA ALA A 675 -26.35 -4.00 33.40
C ALA A 675 -25.54 -3.07 32.50
N THR A 676 -24.40 -3.55 31.97
CA THR A 676 -23.44 -2.80 31.17
C THR A 676 -23.78 -2.81 29.68
N SER A 677 -23.98 -4.00 29.12
CA SER A 677 -24.01 -4.26 27.67
C SER A 677 -25.34 -4.89 27.23
N LYS A 678 -26.46 -4.38 27.76
CA LYS A 678 -27.82 -4.96 27.61
C LYS A 678 -28.22 -5.39 26.18
N ILE A 679 -27.75 -4.69 25.15
CA ILE A 679 -28.07 -5.01 23.74
C ILE A 679 -27.36 -6.29 23.29
N HIS A 680 -26.10 -6.43 23.65
CA HIS A 680 -25.26 -7.60 23.33
C HIS A 680 -25.69 -8.81 24.16
N PHE A 681 -26.11 -8.60 25.41
CA PHE A 681 -26.76 -9.63 26.24
C PHE A 681 -28.03 -10.19 25.57
N ILE A 682 -28.96 -9.34 25.12
CA ILE A 682 -30.20 -9.80 24.44
C ILE A 682 -29.89 -10.49 23.11
N GLN A 683 -28.89 -10.00 22.35
CA GLN A 683 -28.42 -10.68 21.14
C GLN A 683 -27.89 -12.09 21.46
N SER A 684 -27.02 -12.22 22.46
CA SER A 684 -26.46 -13.50 22.92
C SER A 684 -27.56 -14.48 23.36
N LEU A 685 -28.50 -14.02 24.18
CA LEU A 685 -29.65 -14.81 24.66
C LEU A 685 -30.49 -15.36 23.50
N VAL A 686 -30.91 -14.50 22.57
CA VAL A 686 -31.71 -14.93 21.42
C VAL A 686 -30.89 -15.83 20.49
N SER A 687 -29.62 -15.53 20.25
CA SER A 687 -28.74 -16.39 19.45
C SER A 687 -28.55 -17.77 20.05
N ARG A 688 -28.44 -17.91 21.37
CA ARG A 688 -28.36 -19.23 22.02
C ARG A 688 -29.64 -20.04 21.82
N ILE A 689 -30.81 -19.43 22.00
CA ILE A 689 -32.11 -20.07 21.77
C ILE A 689 -32.24 -20.50 20.29
N LEU A 690 -31.88 -19.64 19.33
CA LEU A 690 -31.86 -20.01 17.91
C LEU A 690 -30.88 -21.16 17.61
N VAL A 691 -29.73 -21.22 18.30
CA VAL A 691 -28.76 -22.31 18.15
C VAL A 691 -29.31 -23.63 18.68
N GLU A 692 -29.80 -23.67 19.92
CA GLU A 692 -30.37 -24.89 20.53
C GLU A 692 -31.63 -25.37 19.80
N SER A 693 -32.58 -24.49 19.50
CA SER A 693 -33.89 -24.85 18.92
C SER A 693 -33.89 -25.06 17.39
N ILE A 694 -32.89 -24.57 16.66
CA ILE A 694 -32.93 -24.52 15.17
C ILE A 694 -31.65 -25.01 14.49
N PHE A 695 -30.46 -24.62 14.97
CA PHE A 695 -29.19 -24.94 14.29
C PHE A 695 -28.50 -26.21 14.79
N GLN A 696 -28.78 -26.66 16.03
CA GLN A 696 -28.36 -27.97 16.54
C GLN A 696 -29.31 -29.11 16.12
N VAL A 697 -30.52 -28.80 15.66
CA VAL A 697 -31.49 -29.79 15.19
C VAL A 697 -31.08 -30.36 13.83
N TYR A 698 -30.90 -31.68 13.75
CA TYR A 698 -30.41 -32.42 12.56
C TYR A 698 -31.05 -31.99 11.22
N PHE A 699 -32.37 -31.78 11.20
CA PHE A 699 -33.11 -31.13 10.12
C PHE A 699 -34.49 -30.67 10.62
N VAL A 700 -34.76 -29.35 10.59
CA VAL A 700 -35.97 -28.77 11.18
C VAL A 700 -37.24 -29.17 10.43
N GLY A 701 -38.27 -29.62 11.16
CA GLY A 701 -39.55 -30.11 10.61
C GLY A 701 -39.63 -31.64 10.47
N ILE A 702 -38.63 -32.37 10.96
CA ILE A 702 -38.68 -33.83 11.17
C ILE A 702 -38.78 -34.07 12.69
N SER A 703 -39.53 -35.08 13.15
CA SER A 703 -39.58 -35.42 14.58
C SER A 703 -38.24 -35.98 15.07
N GLN A 704 -37.93 -35.77 16.35
CA GLN A 704 -36.65 -36.15 16.95
C GLN A 704 -36.31 -37.65 16.79
N GLU A 705 -37.33 -38.50 16.79
CA GLU A 705 -37.21 -39.94 16.52
C GLU A 705 -36.68 -40.22 15.10
N HIS A 706 -37.40 -39.83 14.06
CA HIS A 706 -36.99 -40.01 12.66
C HIS A 706 -35.68 -39.27 12.33
N ALA A 707 -35.41 -38.13 12.97
CA ALA A 707 -34.14 -37.43 12.83
C ALA A 707 -32.98 -38.28 13.38
N GLY A 708 -33.16 -38.89 14.56
CA GLY A 708 -32.21 -39.84 15.13
C GLY A 708 -32.09 -41.16 14.35
N GLU A 709 -33.12 -41.57 13.60
CA GLU A 709 -33.02 -42.68 12.64
C GLU A 709 -32.15 -42.31 11.43
N LEU A 710 -32.40 -41.15 10.81
CA LEU A 710 -31.58 -40.65 9.71
C LEU A 710 -30.10 -40.48 10.11
N GLU A 711 -29.83 -39.96 11.31
CA GLU A 711 -28.47 -39.83 11.84
C GLU A 711 -27.80 -41.20 12.10
N LYS A 712 -28.55 -42.21 12.59
CA LYS A 712 -28.05 -43.59 12.71
C LYS A 712 -27.73 -44.18 11.33
N VAL A 713 -28.53 -43.90 10.30
CA VAL A 713 -28.28 -44.35 8.92
C VAL A 713 -27.06 -43.62 8.33
N GLU A 714 -26.91 -42.31 8.53
CA GLU A 714 -25.71 -41.54 8.11
C GLU A 714 -24.43 -42.16 8.70
N LYS A 715 -24.43 -42.39 10.02
CA LYS A 715 -23.31 -43.02 10.77
C LYS A 715 -23.09 -44.51 10.44
N TYR A 716 -24.11 -45.23 9.98
CA TYR A 716 -24.00 -46.62 9.55
C TYR A 716 -23.40 -46.72 8.15
N LEU A 717 -23.94 -45.97 7.18
CA LEU A 717 -23.46 -45.96 5.79
C LEU A 717 -22.01 -45.44 5.70
N GLY A 718 -21.63 -44.47 6.53
CA GLY A 718 -20.25 -43.97 6.66
C GLY A 718 -19.22 -44.98 7.16
N ARG A 719 -19.61 -46.22 7.49
CA ARG A 719 -18.68 -47.33 7.75
C ARG A 719 -18.32 -48.14 6.50
N PHE A 720 -18.99 -47.89 5.37
CA PHE A 720 -18.87 -48.69 4.14
C PHE A 720 -18.47 -47.87 2.90
N GLY A 721 -18.86 -46.59 2.83
CA GLY A 721 -18.58 -45.70 1.70
C GLY A 721 -17.63 -44.54 2.05
N PRO A 722 -17.02 -43.88 1.04
CA PRO A 722 -16.24 -42.67 1.25
C PRO A 722 -17.16 -41.50 1.65
N GLU A 723 -16.60 -40.55 2.42
CA GLU A 723 -17.32 -39.40 3.01
C GLU A 723 -18.17 -38.62 1.98
N GLU A 724 -17.61 -38.37 0.79
CA GLU A 724 -18.28 -37.74 -0.37
C GLU A 724 -19.62 -38.42 -0.72
N SER A 725 -19.65 -39.74 -0.80
CA SER A 725 -20.86 -40.50 -1.15
C SER A 725 -21.94 -40.40 -0.06
N ILE A 726 -21.55 -40.27 1.21
CA ILE A 726 -22.46 -40.07 2.34
C ILE A 726 -22.99 -38.62 2.35
N ASN A 727 -22.12 -37.65 2.09
CA ASN A 727 -22.44 -36.24 1.92
C ASN A 727 -23.43 -36.01 0.76
N GLN A 728 -23.21 -36.64 -0.39
CA GLN A 728 -24.15 -36.65 -1.52
C GLN A 728 -25.47 -37.33 -1.13
N TRP A 729 -25.45 -38.49 -0.46
CA TRP A 729 -26.66 -39.17 -0.01
C TRP A 729 -27.49 -38.32 0.96
N ARG A 730 -26.85 -37.67 1.94
CA ARG A 730 -27.48 -36.72 2.87
C ARG A 730 -28.08 -35.54 2.10
N SER A 731 -27.28 -34.88 1.25
CA SER A 731 -27.70 -33.72 0.47
C SER A 731 -28.92 -34.04 -0.39
N THR A 732 -28.89 -35.13 -1.15
CA THR A 732 -30.02 -35.59 -1.98
C THR A 732 -31.26 -35.91 -1.12
N THR A 733 -31.10 -36.68 -0.04
CA THR A 733 -32.23 -37.10 0.81
C THR A 733 -32.93 -35.91 1.48
N LEU A 734 -32.16 -34.98 2.06
CA LEU A 734 -32.72 -33.80 2.71
C LEU A 734 -33.30 -32.78 1.71
N THR A 735 -32.73 -32.70 0.50
CA THR A 735 -33.31 -31.90 -0.60
C THR A 735 -34.67 -32.45 -1.04
N ILE A 736 -34.81 -33.78 -1.17
CA ILE A 736 -36.11 -34.42 -1.48
C ILE A 736 -37.15 -34.10 -0.39
N LEU A 737 -36.79 -34.23 0.88
CA LEU A 737 -37.71 -33.89 1.99
C LEU A 737 -38.14 -32.41 1.95
N ARG A 738 -37.21 -31.49 1.64
CA ARG A 738 -37.51 -30.05 1.48
C ARG A 738 -38.50 -29.77 0.35
N LYS A 739 -38.40 -30.48 -0.78
CA LYS A 739 -39.19 -30.24 -1.99
C LYS A 739 -40.54 -30.95 -2.01
N GLU A 740 -40.55 -32.22 -1.66
CA GLU A 740 -41.70 -33.11 -1.87
C GLU A 740 -42.62 -33.20 -0.64
N ALA A 741 -42.18 -32.70 0.53
CA ALA A 741 -42.96 -32.70 1.77
C ALA A 741 -43.17 -31.32 2.44
N PRO A 742 -43.29 -30.17 1.71
CA PRO A 742 -43.26 -28.84 2.32
C PRO A 742 -44.42 -28.61 3.29
N LEU A 743 -45.63 -29.12 3.01
CA LEU A 743 -46.78 -29.02 3.92
C LEU A 743 -46.58 -29.82 5.22
N LYS A 744 -45.91 -30.99 5.15
CA LYS A 744 -45.60 -31.80 6.34
C LYS A 744 -44.51 -31.12 7.17
N LEU A 745 -43.45 -30.65 6.52
CA LEU A 745 -42.40 -29.87 7.17
C LEU A 745 -43.00 -28.62 7.84
N GLN A 746 -43.85 -27.86 7.16
CA GLN A 746 -44.49 -26.65 7.71
C GLN A 746 -45.31 -26.96 8.97
N ALA A 747 -46.16 -28.00 8.94
CA ALA A 747 -46.95 -28.42 10.09
C ALA A 747 -46.08 -28.83 11.29
N ALA A 748 -44.96 -29.52 11.05
CA ALA A 748 -43.98 -29.89 12.08
C ALA A 748 -43.01 -28.74 12.46
N THR A 749 -43.02 -27.62 11.72
CA THR A 749 -42.20 -26.44 12.01
C THR A 749 -42.90 -25.48 12.95
N ALA A 750 -44.22 -25.29 12.79
CA ALA A 750 -45.03 -24.38 13.61
C ALA A 750 -44.72 -24.51 15.12
N PRO A 751 -44.86 -25.68 15.78
CA PRO A 751 -44.60 -25.79 17.22
C PRO A 751 -43.16 -25.48 17.64
N ILE A 752 -42.18 -25.61 16.74
CA ILE A 752 -40.77 -25.24 17.02
C ILE A 752 -40.61 -23.71 16.95
N VAL A 753 -41.28 -23.05 16.01
CA VAL A 753 -41.33 -21.60 15.89
C VAL A 753 -42.06 -20.99 17.08
N ASP A 754 -43.26 -21.50 17.37
CA ASP A 754 -44.12 -21.03 18.47
C ASP A 754 -43.39 -21.19 19.81
N SER A 755 -42.80 -22.37 20.09
CA SER A 755 -42.03 -22.60 21.33
C SER A 755 -40.80 -21.68 21.46
N ALA A 756 -40.14 -21.31 20.37
CA ALA A 756 -39.00 -20.39 20.41
C ALA A 756 -39.45 -18.93 20.60
N VAL A 757 -40.57 -18.52 19.99
CA VAL A 757 -41.21 -17.22 20.22
C VAL A 757 -41.66 -17.10 21.67
N ASP A 758 -42.32 -18.12 22.21
CA ASP A 758 -42.81 -18.15 23.59
C ASP A 758 -41.65 -18.10 24.59
N GLN A 759 -40.60 -18.90 24.40
CA GLN A 759 -39.43 -18.88 25.29
C GLN A 759 -38.75 -17.50 25.31
N ILE A 760 -38.48 -16.92 24.13
CA ILE A 760 -37.89 -15.57 24.03
C ILE A 760 -38.81 -14.54 24.67
N SER A 761 -40.11 -14.59 24.38
CA SER A 761 -41.09 -13.60 24.88
C SER A 761 -41.24 -13.68 26.40
N ASN A 762 -41.33 -14.88 26.97
CA ASN A 762 -41.48 -15.10 28.40
C ASN A 762 -40.23 -14.61 29.17
N ILE A 763 -39.03 -15.01 28.75
CA ILE A 763 -37.78 -14.52 29.37
C ILE A 763 -37.70 -12.99 29.27
N MET A 764 -37.97 -12.42 28.08
CA MET A 764 -37.89 -10.97 27.89
C MET A 764 -38.95 -10.19 28.68
N ILE A 765 -40.12 -10.77 28.97
CA ILE A 765 -41.14 -10.18 29.86
C ILE A 765 -40.71 -10.31 31.33
N ALA A 766 -40.13 -11.43 31.75
CA ALA A 766 -39.66 -11.63 33.12
C ALA A 766 -38.51 -10.69 33.53
N ILE A 767 -37.64 -10.31 32.58
CA ILE A 767 -36.48 -9.43 32.84
C ILE A 767 -36.69 -7.95 32.48
N SER A 768 -37.90 -7.53 32.08
CA SER A 768 -38.13 -6.13 31.68
C SER A 768 -39.57 -5.65 31.84
N ASP A 769 -39.74 -4.34 32.03
CA ASP A 769 -41.06 -3.70 32.20
C ASP A 769 -41.85 -3.56 30.86
N MET A 770 -41.70 -4.54 29.94
CA MET A 770 -42.34 -4.56 28.63
C MET A 770 -43.82 -4.98 28.69
N GLN A 771 -44.52 -4.74 27.58
CA GLN A 771 -45.83 -5.30 27.29
C GLN A 771 -45.74 -6.29 26.11
N PRO A 772 -46.72 -7.20 25.94
CA PRO A 772 -46.90 -7.98 24.70
C PRO A 772 -47.02 -7.07 23.46
N SER A 773 -46.55 -7.51 22.30
CA SER A 773 -46.51 -6.64 21.13
C SER A 773 -46.50 -7.43 19.81
N GLU A 774 -47.66 -7.57 19.19
CA GLU A 774 -47.83 -8.29 17.92
C GLU A 774 -46.80 -7.92 16.85
N THR A 775 -46.38 -6.65 16.77
CA THR A 775 -45.40 -6.17 15.78
C THR A 775 -43.95 -6.58 16.10
N ARG A 776 -43.60 -6.77 17.38
CA ARG A 776 -42.33 -7.39 17.83
C ARG A 776 -42.35 -8.90 17.59
N ASP A 777 -43.49 -9.51 17.84
CA ASP A 777 -43.63 -10.96 17.85
C ASP A 777 -43.71 -11.49 16.40
N GLN A 778 -44.41 -10.79 15.49
CA GLN A 778 -44.37 -11.05 14.04
C GLN A 778 -42.99 -10.80 13.41
N SER A 779 -42.23 -9.80 13.87
CA SER A 779 -40.87 -9.57 13.37
C SER A 779 -39.88 -10.62 13.88
N LEU A 780 -40.08 -11.14 15.09
CA LEU A 780 -39.36 -12.29 15.63
C LEU A 780 -39.69 -13.59 14.87
N ILE A 781 -40.96 -13.87 14.61
CA ILE A 781 -41.42 -15.00 13.78
C ILE A 781 -40.75 -15.01 12.41
N SER A 782 -40.66 -13.85 11.74
CA SER A 782 -39.98 -13.69 10.45
C SER A 782 -38.47 -14.01 10.52
N LEU A 783 -37.81 -13.63 11.63
CA LEU A 783 -36.41 -13.93 11.88
C LEU A 783 -36.19 -15.43 12.17
N ILE A 784 -37.07 -16.05 12.97
CA ILE A 784 -37.03 -17.47 13.28
C ILE A 784 -37.27 -18.31 12.01
N HIS A 785 -38.26 -17.97 11.17
CA HIS A 785 -38.44 -18.62 9.86
C HIS A 785 -37.21 -18.47 8.94
N SER A 786 -36.54 -17.31 8.97
CA SER A 786 -35.28 -17.10 8.24
C SER A 786 -34.16 -18.01 8.76
N SER A 787 -34.10 -18.25 10.07
CA SER A 787 -33.17 -19.19 10.71
C SER A 787 -33.47 -20.64 10.30
N VAL A 788 -34.75 -21.05 10.29
CA VAL A 788 -35.20 -22.39 9.89
C VAL A 788 -34.80 -22.71 8.45
N GLU A 789 -35.08 -21.81 7.50
CA GLU A 789 -34.72 -22.03 6.10
C GLU A 789 -33.21 -22.00 5.85
N LEU A 790 -32.44 -21.33 6.70
CA LEU A 790 -30.98 -21.34 6.63
C LEU A 790 -30.39 -22.63 7.23
N SER A 791 -30.91 -23.11 8.36
CA SER A 791 -30.56 -24.42 8.94
C SER A 791 -30.80 -25.57 7.94
N ARG A 792 -31.97 -25.57 7.28
CA ARG A 792 -32.29 -26.51 6.19
C ARG A 792 -31.34 -26.41 5.01
N LEU A 793 -31.01 -25.19 4.57
CA LEU A 793 -30.10 -24.95 3.45
C LEU A 793 -28.70 -25.54 3.73
N LEU A 794 -28.16 -25.27 4.92
CA LEU A 794 -26.85 -25.77 5.38
C LEU A 794 -26.80 -27.30 5.38
N ARG A 795 -27.78 -27.97 6.00
CA ARG A 795 -27.82 -29.45 6.05
C ARG A 795 -28.12 -30.10 4.69
N ALA A 796 -28.73 -29.37 3.75
CA ALA A 796 -28.97 -29.84 2.38
C ALA A 796 -27.76 -29.66 1.44
N GLN A 797 -26.70 -28.93 1.81
CA GLN A 797 -25.47 -28.88 1.01
C GLN A 797 -24.68 -30.19 1.08
N LYS A 798 -23.86 -30.49 0.08
CA LYS A 798 -22.95 -31.63 0.11
C LYS A 798 -21.88 -31.45 1.19
N ALA A 799 -21.21 -30.30 1.22
CA ALA A 799 -20.27 -29.95 2.29
C ALA A 799 -20.90 -30.04 3.69
N ALA A 800 -20.08 -30.27 4.71
CA ALA A 800 -20.52 -30.41 6.09
C ALA A 800 -20.40 -29.08 6.84
N PHE A 801 -21.49 -28.32 6.90
CA PHE A 801 -21.56 -27.06 7.63
C PHE A 801 -21.85 -27.27 9.12
N THR A 802 -21.09 -26.60 9.98
CA THR A 802 -21.22 -26.59 11.44
C THR A 802 -21.43 -25.16 11.92
N VAL A 803 -22.45 -24.94 12.76
CA VAL A 803 -22.72 -23.65 13.42
C VAL A 803 -22.00 -23.61 14.76
N THR A 804 -21.19 -22.58 15.02
CA THR A 804 -20.33 -22.49 16.20
C THR A 804 -20.75 -21.35 17.13
N MET A 805 -21.05 -21.68 18.39
CA MET A 805 -21.34 -20.71 19.44
C MET A 805 -20.72 -21.18 20.76
N PRO A 806 -19.47 -20.80 21.09
CA PRO A 806 -18.86 -21.22 22.35
C PRO A 806 -19.71 -20.79 23.55
N VAL A 807 -19.59 -21.54 24.64
CA VAL A 807 -20.12 -21.14 25.96
C VAL A 807 -19.02 -20.38 26.66
N ILE A 808 -19.36 -19.23 27.23
CA ILE A 808 -18.46 -18.43 28.06
C ILE A 808 -18.93 -18.61 29.50
N GLU A 809 -18.01 -18.92 30.41
CA GLU A 809 -18.31 -19.26 31.80
C GLU A 809 -17.42 -18.40 32.72
N ASP A 810 -17.98 -17.85 33.80
CA ASP A 810 -17.34 -16.87 34.72
C ASP A 810 -16.00 -17.32 35.38
N HIS A 811 -15.50 -18.51 35.05
CA HIS A 811 -14.31 -19.13 35.63
C HIS A 811 -13.31 -19.67 34.60
N GLN A 812 -13.53 -19.46 33.30
CA GLN A 812 -12.63 -19.89 32.23
C GLN A 812 -12.32 -18.74 31.27
N GLU A 813 -11.11 -18.18 31.42
CA GLU A 813 -10.52 -17.22 30.47
C GLU A 813 -10.66 -17.74 29.04
N THR A 814 -11.46 -17.05 28.24
CA THR A 814 -11.73 -17.41 26.84
C THR A 814 -11.26 -16.26 25.95
N MET A 815 -10.13 -16.45 25.26
CA MET A 815 -9.49 -15.40 24.48
C MET A 815 -10.12 -15.21 23.09
N PHE A 816 -9.97 -14.00 22.54
CA PHE A 816 -10.35 -13.70 21.17
C PHE A 816 -9.48 -14.43 20.14
N ASP A 817 -10.09 -15.14 19.21
CA ASP A 817 -9.42 -15.78 18.07
C ASP A 817 -9.63 -14.97 16.78
N PRO A 818 -8.60 -14.29 16.23
CA PRO A 818 -8.75 -13.47 15.04
C PRO A 818 -9.05 -14.27 13.76
N ASP A 819 -8.85 -15.60 13.71
CA ASP A 819 -9.20 -16.40 12.54
C ASP A 819 -10.70 -16.76 12.51
N SER A 820 -11.31 -17.09 13.67
CA SER A 820 -12.72 -17.51 13.74
C SER A 820 -13.70 -16.48 14.33
N MET A 821 -13.25 -15.36 14.89
CA MET A 821 -14.09 -14.37 15.57
C MET A 821 -13.97 -12.96 14.97
N GLU A 822 -15.06 -12.19 15.08
CA GLU A 822 -15.11 -10.76 14.77
C GLU A 822 -15.64 -9.98 16.00
N ASP A 823 -14.90 -8.98 16.46
CA ASP A 823 -15.34 -8.11 17.56
C ASP A 823 -16.44 -7.14 17.09
N ILE A 824 -17.36 -6.79 18.00
CA ILE A 824 -18.39 -5.77 17.77
C ILE A 824 -18.44 -4.68 18.85
N GLY A 825 -17.46 -4.60 19.75
CA GLY A 825 -17.24 -3.47 20.65
C GLY A 825 -16.65 -2.26 19.93
N GLY A 826 -15.73 -2.50 18.99
CA GLY A 826 -15.00 -1.46 18.25
C GLY A 826 -13.69 -1.04 18.92
N GLU A 827 -13.07 -1.98 19.65
CA GLU A 827 -11.75 -1.84 20.28
C GLU A 827 -10.62 -1.89 19.23
N ASP A 828 -9.39 -1.56 19.63
CA ASP A 828 -8.25 -1.46 18.69
C ASP A 828 -7.76 -2.85 18.21
N GLU A 829 -7.80 -3.07 16.88
CA GLU A 829 -7.52 -4.36 16.23
C GLU A 829 -6.15 -4.94 16.62
N ASP A 830 -5.14 -4.07 16.80
CA ASP A 830 -3.78 -4.45 17.20
C ASP A 830 -3.68 -5.06 18.62
N THR A 831 -4.73 -4.95 19.44
CA THR A 831 -4.77 -5.49 20.83
C THR A 831 -5.73 -6.66 21.04
N LEU A 832 -6.65 -6.92 20.09
CA LEU A 832 -7.80 -7.82 20.31
C LEU A 832 -7.40 -9.24 20.75
N SER A 833 -6.33 -9.81 20.19
CA SER A 833 -5.87 -11.18 20.49
C SER A 833 -5.38 -11.39 21.92
N GLU A 834 -5.11 -10.32 22.67
CA GLU A 834 -4.74 -10.38 24.10
C GLU A 834 -5.95 -10.15 25.03
N ARG A 835 -7.17 -10.01 24.48
CA ARG A 835 -8.41 -9.76 25.25
C ARG A 835 -9.27 -11.00 25.43
N GLU A 836 -9.97 -11.05 26.57
CA GLU A 836 -11.02 -12.03 26.86
C GLU A 836 -12.34 -11.65 26.16
N ILE A 837 -13.10 -12.65 25.70
CA ILE A 837 -14.43 -12.45 25.10
C ILE A 837 -15.55 -12.54 26.15
N CYS A 838 -16.18 -11.40 26.44
CA CYS A 838 -17.29 -11.24 27.38
C CYS A 838 -18.52 -12.10 27.03
N CYS A 839 -18.93 -12.08 25.76
CA CYS A 839 -20.06 -12.88 25.28
C CYS A 839 -20.05 -13.07 23.76
N VAL A 840 -20.68 -14.16 23.29
CA VAL A 840 -20.96 -14.42 21.87
C VAL A 840 -22.32 -13.83 21.53
N THR A 841 -22.36 -12.84 20.64
CA THR A 841 -23.58 -12.12 20.25
C THR A 841 -24.23 -12.66 18.97
N PHE A 842 -23.47 -13.37 18.14
CA PHE A 842 -24.00 -14.16 17.01
C PHE A 842 -23.08 -15.34 16.68
N PRO A 843 -23.61 -16.54 16.42
CA PRO A 843 -22.81 -17.71 16.06
C PRO A 843 -22.05 -17.54 14.73
N GLY A 844 -20.95 -18.26 14.57
CA GLY A 844 -20.21 -18.42 13.31
C GLY A 844 -20.64 -19.65 12.50
N ILE A 845 -20.06 -19.79 11.30
CA ILE A 845 -20.16 -20.99 10.44
C ILE A 845 -18.75 -21.48 10.09
N ILE A 846 -18.50 -22.76 10.32
CA ILE A 846 -17.36 -23.49 9.75
C ILE A 846 -17.89 -24.50 8.73
N LYS A 847 -17.34 -24.51 7.52
CA LYS A 847 -17.56 -25.57 6.51
C LYS A 847 -16.40 -26.56 6.57
N ALA A 848 -16.71 -27.84 6.66
CA ALA A 848 -15.77 -28.93 6.40
C ALA A 848 -15.97 -29.47 4.98
N GLY A 849 -14.86 -29.61 4.24
CA GLY A 849 -14.82 -30.06 2.85
C GLY A 849 -15.04 -28.95 1.81
N ASP A 850 -14.89 -29.31 0.54
CA ASP A 850 -15.14 -28.43 -0.62
C ASP A 850 -16.61 -28.45 -1.08
N GLU A 851 -16.93 -27.77 -2.19
CA GLU A 851 -18.32 -27.67 -2.70
C GLU A 851 -18.97 -29.02 -3.05
N ASN A 852 -18.17 -30.06 -3.34
CA ASN A 852 -18.66 -31.41 -3.61
C ASN A 852 -18.91 -32.21 -2.32
N GLY A 853 -18.44 -31.73 -1.17
CA GLY A 853 -18.37 -32.51 0.06
C GLY A 853 -17.20 -33.50 0.08
N GLU A 854 -16.19 -33.31 -0.76
CA GLU A 854 -14.90 -34.00 -0.65
C GLU A 854 -14.02 -33.34 0.42
N ARG A 855 -12.91 -34.00 0.81
CA ARG A 855 -11.82 -33.41 1.62
C ARG A 855 -12.23 -32.86 3.00
N GLY A 856 -13.04 -33.58 3.77
CA GLY A 856 -13.54 -33.13 5.10
C GLY A 856 -12.49 -32.72 6.16
N HIS A 857 -11.20 -32.95 5.90
CA HIS A 857 -10.10 -32.40 6.72
C HIS A 857 -9.87 -30.89 6.51
N LEU A 858 -10.26 -30.32 5.37
CA LEU A 858 -10.22 -28.88 5.13
C LEU A 858 -11.37 -28.21 5.87
N LYS A 859 -11.06 -27.21 6.70
CA LYS A 859 -12.06 -26.40 7.43
C LYS A 859 -11.91 -24.94 7.05
N ASN A 860 -12.98 -24.35 6.52
CA ASN A 860 -13.04 -22.94 6.15
C ASN A 860 -14.04 -22.22 7.07
N VAL A 861 -13.66 -21.07 7.62
CA VAL A 861 -14.60 -20.16 8.29
C VAL A 861 -15.40 -19.43 7.20
N VAL A 862 -16.70 -19.72 7.10
CA VAL A 862 -17.61 -19.11 6.11
C VAL A 862 -18.29 -17.86 6.67
N ALA A 863 -18.45 -17.80 7.99
CA ALA A 863 -18.79 -16.58 8.71
C ALA A 863 -18.14 -16.64 10.10
N LYS A 864 -17.51 -15.54 10.52
CA LYS A 864 -16.91 -15.44 11.85
C LYS A 864 -17.98 -15.38 12.95
N THR A 865 -17.58 -15.78 14.14
CA THR A 865 -18.42 -15.70 15.36
C THR A 865 -18.37 -14.26 15.88
N ARG A 866 -19.52 -13.62 16.08
CA ARG A 866 -19.56 -12.26 16.64
C ARG A 866 -19.40 -12.31 18.14
N VAL A 867 -18.40 -11.62 18.64
CA VAL A 867 -18.08 -11.54 20.07
C VAL A 867 -17.99 -10.08 20.51
N LEU A 868 -18.21 -9.87 21.80
CA LEU A 868 -17.87 -8.62 22.47
C LEU A 868 -16.64 -8.90 23.33
N CYS A 869 -15.53 -8.19 23.08
CA CYS A 869 -14.33 -8.29 23.93
C CYS A 869 -14.50 -7.51 25.24
N ALA A 870 -13.59 -7.73 26.20
CA ALA A 870 -13.50 -6.89 27.39
C ALA A 870 -12.98 -5.47 27.06
N PRO A 871 -13.53 -4.42 27.69
CA PRO A 871 -12.96 -3.07 27.63
C PRO A 871 -11.71 -2.96 28.52
N ASP A 872 -10.86 -1.98 28.22
CA ASP A 872 -9.64 -1.62 28.99
C ASP A 872 -9.93 -0.95 30.35
#